data_AF-A0A1B1ZTK3-F1
#
_entry.id   AF-A0A1B1ZTK3-F1
#
_cell.length_a   1.000
_cell.length_b   1.000
_cell.length_c   1.000
_cell.angle_alpha   90.00
_cell.angle_beta   90.00
_cell.angle_gamma   90.00
#
_symmetry.space_group_name_H-M   'P 1'
#
loop_
_entity.id
_entity.type
_entity.pdbx_description
1 polymer ?
#
loop_
_entity_poly.entity_id
_entity_poly.type
_entity_poly.pdbx_seq_one_letter_code
_entity_poly.pdbx_strand_id
1 'polypeptide(L)'
;MTGRDGGLRPARWSGLRSRLAATDPGHTRLHLASVATAAMITAALLASGLRALTGQPVTTVLFSVVLAMVSNLAVNEPTLARRRVTTALMLVPATASASLSALLSGQRFAADIVFVLVMMVAVAVRRYGPRGVALGMAAFMPFFFVQFLHAGIADLPYLLAGAAIGIGSTFVLRCLVFTRRTEAVLDALVRAFEARLHAVLLAASDVLEDRDGPRRSADLDDLVRAQSRLNTTALAVADRLDEADDDPAARRPAYLPGGARPGGPDDAETEIAGLRQWVVDSELAAERVAMGIRRSVEHGDTIPGPEREALAEGVRALAAATAVGTPQPIARRLYQDARDAVGPIVERPGGSGPDAREQRIGFAVLRLADAVQSTIEQARRGIARRRDEPGTIRPEDAPSVPDDGPGGLALHTRQAVQVGVATACAVVVGELISPARWYWAVIAAFIVFAGTASRGDVLSRGWSRAVGTTGGVVAGMLLALLVGGDVVASLVLLFVCVFLALYLVQISQTMMAFWLTAVLALLYGLIGQFSVETMLLRVEETVAGGALGMLAAYLILPTRSRTAFAEALSDALRAVDASLHTSVDRALGRPAEDPLLKAREVDEAVATVRDRARPLEHPVARRPLRRGVHHTVRVIGALDHYTRLLAAQAAVAHVPEWAPTLDPATERVRANVDGLRRILADGWGPAARREHPAGACPADYGVVSAEDLVDAAEAEASAATSAAGITGPTDTAGWIAPADPRIRDAAAGAPPGDRLRRLAAARLLRRVDQLAVGLARELCGDPPERTSRSGTAGSADQSPRTATGGPSDDVRT
;
A
#
# COMPACT_ATOMS: atom_id res chain seq x y z
N MET A 1 -36.08 -43.10 -1.99
CA MET A 1 -36.74 -41.96 -2.66
C MET A 1 -37.34 -41.13 -1.54
N THR A 2 -36.90 -39.93 -1.17
CA THR A 2 -36.52 -38.73 -1.94
C THR A 2 -35.71 -37.77 -1.05
N GLY A 3 -34.75 -37.02 -1.64
CA GLY A 3 -34.40 -35.67 -1.17
C GLY A 3 -33.06 -35.50 -0.44
N ARG A 4 -31.92 -35.63 -1.13
CA ARG A 4 -30.60 -35.22 -0.59
C ARG A 4 -29.68 -34.59 -1.63
N ASP A 5 -30.19 -33.70 -2.49
CA ASP A 5 -29.38 -33.02 -3.54
C ASP A 5 -29.48 -31.48 -3.54
N GLY A 6 -29.98 -30.85 -2.47
CA GLY A 6 -30.20 -29.39 -2.44
C GLY A 6 -29.04 -28.51 -1.91
N GLY A 7 -28.05 -29.07 -1.20
CA GLY A 7 -27.13 -28.27 -0.36
C GLY A 7 -25.79 -27.86 -0.98
N LEU A 8 -25.35 -28.49 -2.08
CA LEU A 8 -23.98 -28.35 -2.61
C LEU A 8 -23.77 -27.15 -3.54
N ARG A 9 -24.86 -26.50 -4.00
CA ARG A 9 -24.77 -25.33 -4.87
C ARG A 9 -24.40 -24.05 -4.10
N PRO A 10 -25.08 -23.61 -3.01
CA PRO A 10 -24.79 -22.31 -2.38
C PRO A 10 -23.36 -22.16 -1.83
N ALA A 11 -22.72 -23.23 -1.34
CA ALA A 11 -21.36 -23.20 -0.81
C ALA A 11 -20.26 -22.99 -1.87
N ARG A 12 -20.46 -23.49 -3.11
CA ARG A 12 -19.53 -23.23 -4.23
C ARG A 12 -19.63 -21.79 -4.72
N TRP A 13 -20.84 -21.22 -4.69
CA TRP A 13 -21.06 -19.82 -5.09
C TRP A 13 -20.49 -18.82 -4.07
N SER A 14 -20.55 -19.10 -2.76
CA SER A 14 -19.88 -18.29 -1.74
C SER A 14 -18.35 -18.40 -1.82
N GLY A 15 -17.81 -19.60 -2.10
CA GLY A 15 -16.38 -19.82 -2.36
C GLY A 15 -15.86 -19.14 -3.63
N LEU A 16 -16.64 -19.12 -4.72
CA LEU A 16 -16.28 -18.37 -5.94
C LEU A 16 -16.40 -16.86 -5.73
N ARG A 17 -17.44 -16.39 -5.03
CA ARG A 17 -17.62 -14.97 -4.71
C ARG A 17 -16.50 -14.43 -3.83
N SER A 18 -16.06 -15.18 -2.83
CA SER A 18 -14.91 -14.80 -1.98
C SER A 18 -13.60 -14.77 -2.77
N ARG A 19 -13.36 -15.73 -3.67
CA ARG A 19 -12.18 -15.73 -4.57
C ARG A 19 -12.20 -14.59 -5.60
N LEU A 20 -13.37 -14.27 -6.16
CA LEU A 20 -13.55 -13.14 -7.08
C LEU A 20 -13.37 -11.79 -6.35
N ALA A 21 -13.94 -11.65 -5.16
CA ALA A 21 -13.75 -10.48 -4.31
C ALA A 21 -12.29 -10.31 -3.84
N ALA A 22 -11.56 -11.42 -3.69
CA ALA A 22 -10.13 -11.40 -3.36
C ALA A 22 -9.23 -10.95 -4.53
N THR A 23 -9.72 -10.98 -5.78
CA THR A 23 -8.96 -10.62 -6.98
C THR A 23 -9.12 -9.12 -7.33
N ASP A 24 -10.31 -8.56 -7.12
CA ASP A 24 -10.62 -7.14 -7.29
C ASP A 24 -11.51 -6.63 -6.13
N PRO A 25 -10.90 -6.23 -5.00
CA PRO A 25 -11.62 -5.70 -3.85
C PRO A 25 -12.53 -4.55 -4.25
N GLY A 26 -13.84 -4.74 -4.07
CA GLY A 26 -14.86 -3.76 -4.42
C GLY A 26 -15.12 -3.56 -5.92
N HIS A 27 -14.66 -4.46 -6.80
CA HIS A 27 -14.86 -4.40 -8.26
C HIS A 27 -14.45 -3.04 -8.86
N THR A 28 -13.43 -2.40 -8.29
CA THR A 28 -13.04 -1.04 -8.68
C THR A 28 -12.39 -1.04 -10.05
N ARG A 29 -11.55 -2.04 -10.35
CA ARG A 29 -10.90 -2.20 -11.66
C ARG A 29 -11.92 -2.55 -12.72
N LEU A 30 -12.80 -3.50 -12.42
CA LEU A 30 -13.87 -3.92 -13.33
C LEU A 30 -14.74 -2.73 -13.75
N HIS A 31 -15.15 -1.92 -12.77
CA HIS A 31 -15.98 -0.74 -13.01
C HIS A 31 -15.27 0.33 -13.85
N LEU A 32 -14.00 0.62 -13.53
CA LEU A 32 -13.22 1.60 -14.29
C LEU A 32 -13.06 1.16 -15.75
N ALA A 33 -12.71 -0.11 -15.98
CA ALA A 33 -12.55 -0.65 -17.33
C ALA A 33 -13.88 -0.67 -18.10
N SER A 34 -14.99 -1.07 -17.47
CA SER A 34 -16.30 -1.13 -18.12
C SER A 34 -16.81 0.26 -18.50
N VAL A 35 -16.72 1.24 -17.59
CA VAL A 35 -17.19 2.61 -17.84
C VAL A 35 -16.35 3.28 -18.93
N ALA A 36 -15.04 3.09 -18.91
CA ALA A 36 -14.16 3.63 -19.93
C ALA A 36 -14.42 3.00 -21.31
N THR A 37 -14.63 1.67 -21.36
CA THR A 37 -14.99 0.96 -22.60
C THR A 37 -16.33 1.44 -23.15
N ALA A 38 -17.33 1.59 -22.28
CA ALA A 38 -18.62 2.16 -22.66
C ALA A 38 -18.46 3.61 -23.20
N ALA A 39 -17.62 4.43 -22.59
CA ALA A 39 -17.37 5.80 -23.05
C ALA A 39 -16.74 5.84 -24.44
N MET A 40 -15.81 4.92 -24.73
CA MET A 40 -15.22 4.79 -26.06
C MET A 40 -16.22 4.28 -27.11
N ILE A 41 -17.08 3.31 -26.76
CA ILE A 41 -18.16 2.85 -27.65
C ILE A 41 -19.13 4.00 -27.95
N THR A 42 -19.57 4.74 -26.93
CA THR A 42 -20.46 5.90 -27.10
C THR A 42 -19.81 6.98 -27.96
N ALA A 43 -18.53 7.29 -27.73
CA ALA A 43 -17.80 8.24 -28.57
C ALA A 43 -17.71 7.76 -30.03
N ALA A 44 -17.44 6.47 -30.27
CA ALA A 44 -17.39 5.88 -31.60
C ALA A 44 -18.75 5.98 -32.32
N LEU A 45 -19.84 5.66 -31.62
CA LEU A 45 -21.20 5.71 -32.17
C LEU A 45 -21.62 7.15 -32.52
N LEU A 46 -21.41 8.09 -31.59
CA LEU A 46 -21.74 9.51 -31.80
C LEU A 46 -20.92 10.11 -32.94
N ALA A 47 -19.61 9.86 -32.97
CA ALA A 47 -18.75 10.36 -34.04
C ALA A 47 -19.07 9.69 -35.40
N SER A 48 -19.46 8.41 -35.41
CA SER A 48 -19.90 7.73 -36.63
C SER A 48 -21.22 8.29 -37.15
N GLY A 49 -22.15 8.66 -36.26
CA GLY A 49 -23.37 9.37 -36.62
C GLY A 49 -23.09 10.75 -37.23
N LEU A 50 -22.20 11.54 -36.60
CA LEU A 50 -21.77 12.82 -37.15
C LEU A 50 -21.12 12.66 -38.53
N ARG A 51 -20.27 11.64 -38.69
CA ARG A 51 -19.66 11.29 -39.97
C ARG A 51 -20.71 10.95 -41.03
N ALA A 52 -21.71 10.15 -40.71
CA ALA A 52 -22.78 9.79 -41.65
C ALA A 52 -23.56 11.02 -42.14
N LEU A 53 -23.70 12.05 -41.30
CA LEU A 53 -24.38 13.30 -41.64
C LEU A 53 -23.51 14.28 -42.44
N THR A 54 -22.19 14.28 -42.21
CA THR A 54 -21.26 15.29 -42.74
C THR A 54 -20.35 14.79 -43.87
N GLY A 55 -20.31 13.48 -44.13
CA GLY A 55 -19.47 12.87 -45.17
C GLY A 55 -17.98 12.84 -44.86
N GLN A 56 -17.59 13.13 -43.62
CA GLN A 56 -16.20 13.31 -43.20
C GLN A 56 -15.40 11.98 -43.10
N PRO A 57 -14.05 12.04 -43.08
CA PRO A 57 -13.22 10.85 -43.02
C PRO A 57 -13.37 10.10 -41.68
N VAL A 58 -13.06 8.81 -41.69
CA VAL A 58 -13.16 7.93 -40.50
C VAL A 58 -12.19 8.34 -39.39
N THR A 59 -11.20 9.16 -39.72
CA THR A 59 -10.16 9.68 -38.81
C THR A 59 -10.75 10.49 -37.66
N THR A 60 -11.85 11.22 -37.88
CA THR A 60 -12.57 11.95 -36.82
C THR A 60 -13.15 11.01 -35.77
N VAL A 61 -13.62 9.83 -36.18
CA VAL A 61 -14.14 8.80 -35.26
C VAL A 61 -13.00 8.27 -34.38
N LEU A 62 -11.86 7.95 -35.00
CA LEU A 62 -10.67 7.50 -34.27
C LEU A 62 -10.20 8.54 -33.25
N PHE A 63 -10.19 9.82 -33.65
CA PHE A 63 -9.83 10.92 -32.77
C PHE A 63 -10.72 11.00 -31.52
N SER A 64 -12.05 10.94 -31.69
CA SER A 64 -13.01 10.93 -30.56
C SER A 64 -12.82 9.74 -29.62
N VAL A 65 -12.60 8.54 -30.16
CA VAL A 65 -12.41 7.33 -29.37
C VAL A 65 -11.13 7.42 -28.54
N VAL A 66 -10.03 7.87 -29.14
CA VAL A 66 -8.76 8.01 -28.41
C VAL A 66 -8.88 9.09 -27.33
N LEU A 67 -9.57 10.19 -27.59
CA LEU A 67 -9.73 11.22 -26.57
C LEU A 67 -10.59 10.73 -25.39
N ALA A 68 -11.62 9.92 -25.66
CA ALA A 68 -12.37 9.24 -24.60
C ALA A 68 -11.46 8.29 -23.78
N MET A 69 -10.57 7.54 -24.43
CA MET A 69 -9.59 6.68 -23.77
C MET A 69 -8.66 7.48 -22.85
N VAL A 70 -8.09 8.57 -23.38
CA VAL A 70 -7.15 9.45 -22.68
C VAL A 70 -7.81 10.08 -21.46
N SER A 71 -9.03 10.59 -21.59
CA SER A 71 -9.78 11.14 -20.45
C SER A 71 -10.04 10.12 -19.35
N ASN A 72 -10.25 8.84 -19.70
CA ASN A 72 -10.43 7.79 -18.69
C ASN A 72 -9.13 7.47 -17.95
N LEU A 73 -7.99 7.43 -18.65
CA LEU A 73 -6.69 7.10 -18.07
C LEU A 73 -6.03 8.27 -17.32
N ALA A 74 -6.19 9.49 -17.82
CA ALA A 74 -5.45 10.65 -17.31
C ALA A 74 -6.09 11.28 -16.07
N VAL A 75 -7.42 11.22 -15.94
CA VAL A 75 -8.14 11.80 -14.80
C VAL A 75 -8.13 10.82 -13.63
N ASN A 76 -7.28 11.10 -12.64
CA ASN A 76 -7.20 10.34 -11.39
C ASN A 76 -7.49 11.25 -10.18
N GLU A 77 -8.70 11.83 -10.17
CA GLU A 77 -9.16 12.68 -9.06
C GLU A 77 -9.82 11.83 -7.97
N PRO A 78 -9.47 12.08 -6.68
CA PRO A 78 -10.05 11.34 -5.56
C PRO A 78 -11.57 11.58 -5.49
N THR A 79 -11.99 12.83 -5.66
CA THR A 79 -13.40 13.22 -5.49
C THR A 79 -14.13 13.42 -6.82
N LEU A 80 -15.45 13.17 -6.81
CA LEU A 80 -16.30 13.31 -8.00
C LEU A 80 -16.41 14.76 -8.48
N ALA A 81 -16.46 15.74 -7.57
CA ALA A 81 -16.53 17.15 -7.93
C ALA A 81 -15.24 17.60 -8.64
N ARG A 82 -14.08 17.26 -8.07
CA ARG A 82 -12.79 17.55 -8.73
C ARG A 82 -12.68 16.78 -10.05
N ARG A 83 -13.13 15.52 -10.11
CA ARG A 83 -13.18 14.74 -11.35
C ARG A 83 -14.02 15.40 -12.44
N ARG A 84 -15.21 15.93 -12.10
CA ARG A 84 -16.08 16.67 -13.02
C ARG A 84 -15.36 17.90 -13.56
N VAL A 85 -14.81 18.73 -12.67
CA VAL A 85 -14.09 19.95 -13.05
C VAL A 85 -12.88 19.61 -13.93
N THR A 86 -12.03 18.67 -13.52
CA THR A 86 -10.84 18.29 -14.28
C THR A 86 -11.20 17.73 -15.65
N THR A 87 -12.19 16.83 -15.74
CA THR A 87 -12.63 16.25 -17.02
C THR A 87 -13.21 17.32 -17.96
N ALA A 88 -14.00 18.26 -17.44
CA ALA A 88 -14.51 19.37 -18.24
C ALA A 88 -13.38 20.30 -18.70
N LEU A 89 -12.45 20.61 -17.80
CA LEU A 89 -11.31 21.48 -18.08
C LEU A 89 -10.35 20.89 -19.11
N MET A 90 -10.27 19.55 -19.26
CA MET A 90 -9.48 18.90 -20.32
C MET A 90 -9.89 19.33 -21.74
N LEU A 91 -11.12 19.78 -21.96
CA LEU A 91 -11.57 20.19 -23.28
C LEU A 91 -10.79 21.40 -23.80
N VAL A 92 -10.42 22.34 -22.92
CA VAL A 92 -9.69 23.57 -23.27
C VAL A 92 -8.28 23.29 -23.84
N PRO A 93 -7.37 22.60 -23.13
CA PRO A 93 -6.06 22.28 -23.69
C PRO A 93 -6.16 21.34 -24.89
N ALA A 94 -7.17 20.46 -24.94
CA ALA A 94 -7.36 19.56 -26.07
C ALA A 94 -7.69 20.30 -27.37
N THR A 95 -8.66 21.21 -27.33
CA THR A 95 -9.06 22.01 -28.49
C THR A 95 -8.00 23.04 -28.88
N ALA A 96 -7.35 23.67 -27.88
CA ALA A 96 -6.26 24.61 -28.14
C ALA A 96 -5.08 23.92 -28.84
N SER A 97 -4.69 22.73 -28.37
CA SER A 97 -3.54 22.00 -28.93
C SER A 97 -3.86 21.39 -30.30
N ALA A 98 -5.08 20.89 -30.50
CA ALA A 98 -5.55 20.45 -31.81
C ALA A 98 -5.57 21.61 -32.82
N SER A 99 -6.04 22.80 -32.42
CA SER A 99 -6.06 23.99 -33.27
C SER A 99 -4.65 24.44 -33.63
N LEU A 100 -3.74 24.48 -32.65
CA LEU A 100 -2.34 24.85 -32.86
C LEU A 100 -1.65 23.90 -33.84
N SER A 101 -1.88 22.58 -33.69
CA SER A 101 -1.33 21.58 -34.62
C SER A 101 -1.89 21.73 -36.04
N ALA A 102 -3.21 21.96 -36.18
CA ALA A 102 -3.84 22.13 -37.49
C ALA A 102 -3.32 23.38 -38.23
N LEU A 103 -3.07 24.47 -37.50
CA LEU A 103 -2.48 25.70 -38.04
C LEU A 103 -1.03 25.50 -38.51
N LEU A 104 -0.29 24.63 -37.83
CA LEU A 104 1.11 24.32 -38.14
C LEU A 104 1.27 23.19 -39.18
N SER A 105 0.16 22.64 -39.70
CA SER A 105 0.17 21.51 -40.66
C SER A 105 1.02 21.77 -41.91
N GLY A 106 1.13 23.03 -42.35
CA GLY A 106 1.97 23.42 -43.50
C GLY A 106 3.46 23.60 -43.19
N GLN A 107 3.89 23.58 -41.92
CA GLN A 107 5.26 23.86 -41.49
C GLN A 107 5.80 22.74 -40.59
N ARG A 108 6.20 21.61 -41.19
CA ARG A 108 6.60 20.39 -40.47
C ARG A 108 7.62 20.63 -39.34
N PHE A 109 8.73 21.32 -39.62
CA PHE A 109 9.75 21.60 -38.60
C PHE A 109 9.23 22.46 -37.44
N ALA A 110 8.38 23.45 -37.73
CA ALA A 110 7.78 24.27 -36.69
C ALA A 110 6.80 23.46 -35.83
N ALA A 111 6.02 22.57 -36.46
CA ALA A 111 5.12 21.66 -35.76
C ALA A 111 5.88 20.74 -34.78
N ASP A 112 7.02 20.19 -35.19
CA ASP A 112 7.83 19.30 -34.33
C ASP A 112 8.46 20.05 -33.13
N ILE A 113 8.95 21.26 -33.34
CA ILE A 113 9.48 22.10 -32.24
C ILE A 113 8.36 22.43 -31.25
N VAL A 114 7.21 22.88 -31.74
CA VAL A 114 6.05 23.21 -30.91
C VAL A 114 5.54 21.96 -30.20
N PHE A 115 5.55 20.80 -30.84
CA PHE A 115 5.17 19.53 -30.24
C PHE A 115 6.03 19.21 -29.01
N VAL A 116 7.37 19.31 -29.14
CA VAL A 116 8.29 19.09 -28.01
C VAL A 116 8.04 20.11 -26.89
N LEU A 117 7.78 21.38 -27.23
CA LEU A 117 7.44 22.41 -26.24
C LEU A 117 6.13 22.08 -25.50
N VAL A 118 5.09 21.66 -26.21
CA VAL A 118 3.82 21.20 -25.61
C VAL A 118 4.06 20.03 -24.67
N MET A 119 4.92 19.08 -25.05
CA MET A 119 5.29 17.95 -24.17
C MET A 119 6.02 18.42 -22.90
N MET A 120 6.97 19.35 -23.02
CA MET A 120 7.66 19.93 -21.86
C MET A 120 6.69 20.65 -20.92
N VAL A 121 5.79 21.47 -21.46
CA VAL A 121 4.74 22.14 -20.69
C VAL A 121 3.81 21.12 -20.03
N ALA A 122 3.36 20.12 -20.77
CA ALA A 122 2.51 19.03 -20.27
C ALA A 122 3.15 18.26 -19.10
N VAL A 123 4.49 18.13 -19.08
CA VAL A 123 5.22 17.54 -17.96
C VAL A 123 5.38 18.53 -16.81
N ALA A 124 5.69 19.80 -17.10
CA ALA A 124 5.87 20.84 -16.09
C ALA A 124 4.60 21.08 -15.27
N VAL A 125 3.43 21.07 -15.91
CA VAL A 125 2.15 21.26 -15.19
C VAL A 125 1.80 20.09 -14.28
N ARG A 126 2.44 18.92 -14.40
CA ARG A 126 2.23 17.77 -13.48
C ARG A 126 2.53 18.11 -12.01
N ARG A 127 3.28 19.20 -11.76
CA ARG A 127 3.52 19.74 -10.42
C ARG A 127 2.25 20.13 -9.67
N TYR A 128 1.16 20.43 -10.39
CA TYR A 128 -0.15 20.77 -9.81
C TYR A 128 -1.00 19.53 -9.49
N GLY A 129 -0.34 18.41 -9.15
CA GLY A 129 -0.99 17.16 -8.78
C GLY A 129 -1.75 16.46 -9.93
N PRO A 130 -2.77 15.64 -9.60
CA PRO A 130 -3.53 14.85 -10.57
C PRO A 130 -4.18 15.69 -11.68
N ARG A 131 -4.62 16.92 -11.35
CA ARG A 131 -5.15 17.89 -12.32
C ARG A 131 -4.14 18.22 -13.41
N GLY A 132 -2.93 18.57 -12.99
CA GLY A 132 -1.84 18.92 -13.89
C GLY A 132 -1.51 17.78 -14.86
N VAL A 133 -1.47 16.55 -14.35
CA VAL A 133 -1.25 15.34 -15.17
C VAL A 133 -2.35 15.18 -16.22
N ALA A 134 -3.62 15.32 -15.84
CA ALA A 134 -4.74 15.20 -16.75
C ALA A 134 -4.74 16.27 -17.85
N LEU A 135 -4.55 17.54 -17.47
CA LEU A 135 -4.51 18.66 -18.41
C LEU A 135 -3.30 18.59 -19.34
N GLY A 136 -2.14 18.18 -18.85
CA GLY A 136 -0.95 17.98 -19.68
C GLY A 136 -1.17 16.88 -20.72
N MET A 137 -1.77 15.75 -20.33
CA MET A 137 -2.11 14.67 -21.27
C MET A 137 -3.17 15.12 -22.30
N ALA A 138 -4.12 15.96 -21.88
CA ALA A 138 -5.12 16.57 -22.76
C ALA A 138 -4.53 17.57 -23.74
N ALA A 139 -3.39 18.22 -23.45
CA ALA A 139 -2.70 19.09 -24.40
C ALA A 139 -1.90 18.27 -25.43
N PHE A 140 -1.07 17.35 -24.93
CA PHE A 140 -0.14 16.57 -25.76
C PHE A 140 -0.86 15.67 -26.77
N MET A 141 -1.86 14.91 -26.32
CA MET A 141 -2.37 13.81 -27.14
C MET A 141 -3.16 14.30 -28.37
N PRO A 142 -4.06 15.31 -28.26
CA PRO A 142 -4.71 15.92 -29.42
C PRO A 142 -3.73 16.54 -30.43
N PHE A 143 -2.69 17.24 -29.96
CA PHE A 143 -1.65 17.79 -30.85
C PHE A 143 -1.02 16.67 -31.69
N PHE A 144 -0.58 15.61 -31.00
CA PHE A 144 0.00 14.44 -31.64
C PHE A 144 -0.93 13.84 -32.71
N PHE A 145 -2.22 13.65 -32.39
CA PHE A 145 -3.15 13.03 -33.33
C PHE A 145 -3.44 13.89 -34.56
N VAL A 146 -3.60 15.20 -34.39
CA VAL A 146 -3.84 16.11 -35.52
C VAL A 146 -2.63 16.13 -36.45
N GLN A 147 -1.43 16.17 -35.88
CA GLN A 147 -0.18 16.08 -36.63
C GLN A 147 -0.04 14.73 -37.35
N PHE A 148 -0.33 13.62 -36.66
CA PHE A 148 -0.29 12.27 -37.23
C PHE A 148 -1.27 12.10 -38.40
N LEU A 149 -2.48 12.63 -38.27
CA LEU A 149 -3.50 12.59 -39.31
C LEU A 149 -3.22 13.57 -40.47
N HIS A 150 -2.20 14.43 -40.34
CA HIS A 150 -1.92 15.53 -41.28
C HIS A 150 -3.15 16.42 -41.51
N ALA A 151 -3.96 16.60 -40.47
CA ALA A 151 -5.24 17.29 -40.57
C ALA A 151 -5.02 18.82 -40.63
N GLY A 152 -5.68 19.45 -41.59
CA GLY A 152 -5.54 20.87 -41.87
C GLY A 152 -6.57 21.73 -41.16
N ILE A 153 -6.55 23.03 -41.44
CA ILE A 153 -7.52 24.00 -40.91
C ILE A 153 -8.96 23.65 -41.33
N ALA A 154 -9.14 23.03 -42.50
CA ALA A 154 -10.45 22.59 -42.99
C ALA A 154 -11.09 21.50 -42.11
N ASP A 155 -10.27 20.66 -41.47
CA ASP A 155 -10.73 19.56 -40.61
C ASP A 155 -11.04 20.04 -39.18
N LEU A 156 -10.61 21.27 -38.84
CA LEU A 156 -10.65 21.80 -37.49
C LEU A 156 -12.03 21.77 -36.84
N PRO A 157 -13.14 22.19 -37.50
CA PRO A 157 -14.47 22.12 -36.89
C PRO A 157 -14.85 20.70 -36.46
N TYR A 158 -14.46 19.70 -37.25
CA TYR A 158 -14.76 18.29 -36.98
C TYR A 158 -13.84 17.71 -35.90
N LEU A 159 -12.58 18.16 -35.83
CA LEU A 159 -11.67 17.81 -34.74
C LEU A 159 -12.15 18.39 -33.41
N LEU A 160 -12.65 19.64 -33.40
CA LEU A 160 -13.23 20.28 -32.23
C LEU A 160 -14.51 19.55 -31.76
N ALA A 161 -15.40 19.23 -32.70
CA ALA A 161 -16.58 18.40 -32.42
C ALA A 161 -16.16 17.01 -31.90
N GLY A 162 -15.15 16.40 -32.51
CA GLY A 162 -14.62 15.11 -32.11
C GLY A 162 -14.03 15.12 -30.71
N ALA A 163 -13.36 16.22 -30.33
CA ALA A 163 -12.84 16.41 -28.97
C ALA A 163 -13.97 16.51 -27.95
N ALA A 164 -15.01 17.30 -28.27
CA ALA A 164 -16.19 17.43 -27.44
C ALA A 164 -16.94 16.10 -27.29
N ILE A 165 -17.07 15.30 -28.35
CA ILE A 165 -17.69 13.96 -28.30
C ILE A 165 -16.87 13.01 -27.42
N GLY A 166 -15.55 12.95 -27.59
CA GLY A 166 -14.69 12.03 -26.83
C GLY A 166 -14.64 12.35 -25.33
N ILE A 167 -14.31 13.60 -24.99
CA ILE A 167 -14.25 14.05 -23.59
C ILE A 167 -15.65 14.07 -22.99
N GLY A 168 -16.64 14.54 -23.74
CA GLY A 168 -18.05 14.61 -23.32
C GLY A 168 -18.65 13.23 -23.03
N SER A 169 -18.37 12.22 -23.86
CA SER A 169 -18.81 10.84 -23.59
C SER A 169 -18.23 10.30 -22.28
N THR A 170 -16.97 10.60 -22.01
CA THR A 170 -16.33 10.25 -20.73
C THR A 170 -16.95 11.02 -19.57
N PHE A 171 -17.18 12.33 -19.72
CA PHE A 171 -17.82 13.15 -18.70
C PHE A 171 -19.23 12.63 -18.37
N VAL A 172 -20.06 12.36 -19.37
CA VAL A 172 -21.42 11.85 -19.17
C VAL A 172 -21.38 10.49 -18.48
N LEU A 173 -20.65 9.52 -19.03
CA LEU A 173 -20.70 8.17 -18.48
C LEU A 173 -19.98 8.05 -17.13
N ARG A 174 -18.79 8.63 -16.99
CA ARG A 174 -17.97 8.48 -15.78
C ARG A 174 -18.36 9.44 -14.66
N CYS A 175 -18.83 10.65 -14.99
CA CYS A 175 -19.09 11.69 -14.00
C CYS A 175 -20.59 11.94 -13.73
N LEU A 176 -21.50 11.48 -14.60
CA LEU A 176 -22.95 11.61 -14.41
C LEU A 176 -23.66 10.25 -14.26
N VAL A 177 -23.56 9.36 -15.26
CA VAL A 177 -24.36 8.12 -15.35
C VAL A 177 -23.87 7.04 -14.38
N PHE A 178 -22.61 6.62 -14.50
CA PHE A 178 -22.02 5.55 -13.68
C PHE A 178 -21.28 6.11 -12.46
N THR A 179 -21.90 7.08 -11.79
CA THR A 179 -21.36 7.60 -10.53
C THR A 179 -21.56 6.57 -9.43
N ARG A 180 -20.47 5.93 -8.99
CA ARG A 180 -20.52 5.16 -7.74
C ARG A 180 -20.59 6.14 -6.58
N ARG A 181 -21.71 6.06 -5.87
CA ARG A 181 -21.90 6.63 -4.54
C ARG A 181 -20.79 6.14 -3.61
N THR A 182 -20.17 7.05 -2.86
CA THR A 182 -19.06 6.78 -1.92
C THR A 182 -19.42 5.65 -0.97
N GLU A 183 -20.68 5.59 -0.58
CA GLU A 183 -21.27 4.58 0.29
C GLU A 183 -21.16 3.17 -0.29
N ALA A 184 -21.43 3.00 -1.59
CA ALA A 184 -21.33 1.71 -2.25
C ALA A 184 -19.87 1.22 -2.36
N VAL A 185 -18.91 2.16 -2.41
CA VAL A 185 -17.48 1.85 -2.41
C VAL A 185 -17.02 1.47 -1.01
N LEU A 186 -17.41 2.23 0.01
CA LEU A 186 -17.08 1.94 1.41
C LEU A 186 -17.66 0.59 1.85
N ASP A 187 -18.93 0.32 1.54
CA ASP A 187 -19.57 -0.98 1.75
C ASP A 187 -18.80 -2.13 1.11
N ALA A 188 -18.30 -1.91 -0.11
CA ALA A 188 -17.58 -2.93 -0.84
C ALA A 188 -16.17 -3.16 -0.28
N LEU A 189 -15.52 -2.11 0.24
CA LEU A 189 -14.23 -2.21 0.93
C LEU A 189 -14.36 -2.90 2.29
N VAL A 190 -15.39 -2.58 3.08
CA VAL A 190 -15.68 -3.26 4.35
C VAL A 190 -16.00 -4.74 4.11
N ARG A 191 -16.83 -5.07 3.13
CA ARG A 191 -17.07 -6.49 2.74
C ARG A 191 -15.81 -7.20 2.28
N ALA A 192 -14.90 -6.49 1.60
CA ALA A 192 -13.61 -7.05 1.21
C ALA A 192 -12.71 -7.27 2.43
N PHE A 193 -12.73 -6.36 3.41
CA PHE A 193 -12.02 -6.51 4.68
C PHE A 193 -12.52 -7.74 5.46
N GLU A 194 -13.84 -7.90 5.62
CA GLU A 194 -14.44 -9.09 6.25
C GLU A 194 -14.02 -10.39 5.52
N ALA A 195 -14.06 -10.39 4.18
CA ALA A 195 -13.63 -11.54 3.38
C ALA A 195 -12.13 -11.87 3.56
N ARG A 196 -11.28 -10.84 3.75
CA ARG A 196 -9.84 -11.02 4.01
C ARG A 196 -9.60 -11.53 5.43
N LEU A 197 -10.36 -11.05 6.39
CA LEU A 197 -10.33 -11.52 7.77
C LEU A 197 -10.67 -13.01 7.83
N HIS A 198 -11.74 -13.41 7.14
CA HIS A 198 -12.12 -14.81 6.95
C HIS A 198 -10.97 -15.66 6.35
N ALA A 199 -10.29 -15.16 5.32
CA ALA A 199 -9.18 -15.87 4.67
C ALA A 199 -7.95 -16.03 5.60
N VAL A 200 -7.64 -15.04 6.44
CA VAL A 200 -6.58 -15.15 7.46
C VAL A 200 -6.92 -16.23 8.46
N LEU A 201 -8.18 -16.29 8.92
CA LEU A 201 -8.63 -17.28 9.91
C LEU A 201 -8.65 -18.70 9.34
N LEU A 202 -9.03 -18.87 8.07
CA LEU A 202 -8.91 -20.18 7.40
C LEU A 202 -7.45 -20.63 7.30
N ALA A 203 -6.55 -19.77 6.81
CA ALA A 203 -5.13 -20.11 6.71
C ALA A 203 -4.50 -20.39 8.09
N ALA A 204 -4.93 -19.66 9.13
CA ALA A 204 -4.51 -19.89 10.50
C ALA A 204 -4.99 -21.26 11.02
N SER A 205 -6.21 -21.68 10.68
CA SER A 205 -6.75 -23.00 11.00
C SER A 205 -5.98 -24.11 10.29
N ASP A 206 -5.69 -23.96 9.00
CA ASP A 206 -4.98 -24.96 8.21
C ASP A 206 -3.59 -25.25 8.82
N VAL A 207 -2.88 -24.20 9.26
CA VAL A 207 -1.58 -24.33 9.95
C VAL A 207 -1.69 -25.04 11.31
N LEU A 208 -2.81 -24.90 12.03
CA LEU A 208 -3.04 -25.61 13.30
C LEU A 208 -3.41 -27.08 13.09
N GLU A 209 -3.97 -27.44 11.94
CA GLU A 209 -4.39 -28.80 11.63
C GLU A 209 -3.25 -29.66 11.05
N ASP A 210 -2.30 -29.08 10.29
CA ASP A 210 -1.17 -29.82 9.69
C ASP A 210 0.02 -30.02 10.67
N ARG A 211 0.05 -31.17 11.36
CA ARG A 211 1.02 -31.51 12.42
C ARG A 211 2.48 -31.55 11.94
N ASP A 212 2.76 -32.26 10.84
CA ASP A 212 4.11 -32.53 10.30
C ASP A 212 4.06 -32.75 8.78
N GLY A 213 2.99 -32.29 8.12
CA GLY A 213 2.81 -32.55 6.70
C GLY A 213 3.81 -31.79 5.83
N PRO A 214 4.08 -32.29 4.61
CA PRO A 214 4.92 -31.61 3.63
C PRO A 214 4.37 -30.25 3.17
N ARG A 215 3.19 -29.84 3.66
CA ARG A 215 2.49 -28.60 3.30
C ARG A 215 2.58 -27.51 4.37
N ARG A 216 3.00 -27.82 5.60
CA ARG A 216 3.09 -26.86 6.71
C ARG A 216 3.86 -25.56 6.37
N SER A 217 4.92 -25.64 5.56
CA SER A 217 5.63 -24.45 5.07
C SER A 217 4.83 -23.65 4.04
N ALA A 218 4.08 -24.33 3.17
CA ALA A 218 3.19 -23.69 2.20
C ALA A 218 1.99 -23.01 2.89
N ASP A 219 1.43 -23.64 3.92
CA ASP A 219 0.33 -23.10 4.71
C ASP A 219 0.79 -21.88 5.52
N LEU A 220 2.03 -21.89 6.03
CA LEU A 220 2.67 -20.73 6.66
C LEU A 220 2.83 -19.55 5.67
N ASP A 221 3.29 -19.84 4.45
CA ASP A 221 3.39 -18.86 3.37
C ASP A 221 2.01 -18.30 2.98
N ASP A 222 0.96 -19.14 2.99
CA ASP A 222 -0.42 -18.73 2.77
C ASP A 222 -0.94 -17.82 3.87
N LEU A 223 -0.66 -18.12 5.14
CA LEU A 223 -1.00 -17.28 6.28
C LEU A 223 -0.32 -15.90 6.20
N VAL A 224 0.98 -15.87 5.89
CA VAL A 224 1.74 -14.61 5.73
C VAL A 224 1.18 -13.78 4.56
N ARG A 225 0.85 -14.42 3.44
CA ARG A 225 0.21 -13.75 2.30
C ARG A 225 -1.18 -13.23 2.65
N ALA A 226 -1.97 -13.98 3.39
CA ALA A 226 -3.30 -13.57 3.84
C ALA A 226 -3.21 -12.35 4.78
N GLN A 227 -2.27 -12.36 5.74
CA GLN A 227 -2.03 -11.24 6.66
C GLN A 227 -1.66 -9.95 5.90
N SER A 228 -0.70 -10.02 4.96
CA SER A 228 -0.31 -8.87 4.14
C SER A 228 -1.48 -8.29 3.34
N ARG A 229 -2.36 -9.14 2.81
CA ARG A 229 -3.55 -8.74 2.05
C ARG A 229 -4.64 -8.12 2.94
N LEU A 230 -4.79 -8.57 4.18
CA LEU A 230 -5.70 -7.98 5.16
C LEU A 230 -5.27 -6.54 5.47
N ASN A 231 -3.99 -6.34 5.83
CA ASN A 231 -3.43 -5.02 6.12
C ASN A 231 -3.59 -4.06 4.93
N THR A 232 -3.28 -4.49 3.71
CA THR A 232 -3.48 -3.68 2.49
C THR A 232 -4.94 -3.25 2.31
N THR A 233 -5.90 -4.10 2.71
CA THR A 233 -7.32 -3.80 2.60
C THR A 233 -7.79 -2.89 3.73
N ALA A 234 -7.23 -3.04 4.94
CA ALA A 234 -7.47 -2.16 6.09
C ALA A 234 -7.02 -0.72 5.78
N LEU A 235 -5.81 -0.55 5.24
CA LEU A 235 -5.29 0.74 4.75
C LEU A 235 -6.20 1.35 3.68
N ALA A 236 -6.65 0.57 2.71
CA ALA A 236 -7.57 1.07 1.68
C ALA A 236 -8.94 1.50 2.24
N VAL A 237 -9.38 0.94 3.38
CA VAL A 237 -10.58 1.42 4.10
C VAL A 237 -10.24 2.71 4.85
N ALA A 238 -9.11 2.76 5.56
CA ALA A 238 -8.65 3.93 6.31
C ALA A 238 -8.46 5.15 5.41
N ASP A 239 -7.70 5.04 4.31
CA ASP A 239 -7.48 6.10 3.31
C ASP A 239 -8.80 6.69 2.82
N ARG A 240 -9.83 5.83 2.65
CA ARG A 240 -11.14 6.26 2.16
C ARG A 240 -12.02 6.89 3.22
N LEU A 241 -11.80 6.56 4.48
CA LEU A 241 -12.42 7.26 5.60
C LEU A 241 -11.75 8.63 5.80
N ASP A 242 -10.43 8.71 5.65
CA ASP A 242 -9.66 9.96 5.74
C ASP A 242 -10.07 10.94 4.62
N GLU A 243 -10.20 10.47 3.36
CA GLU A 243 -10.72 11.28 2.24
C GLU A 243 -12.14 11.85 2.49
N ALA A 244 -12.93 11.18 3.33
CA ALA A 244 -14.28 11.60 3.70
C ALA A 244 -14.30 12.63 4.84
N ASP A 245 -13.31 12.60 5.74
CA ASP A 245 -13.16 13.56 6.86
C ASP A 245 -12.68 14.95 6.36
N ASP A 246 -11.85 15.01 5.31
CA ASP A 246 -11.23 16.26 4.81
C ASP A 246 -12.20 17.32 4.21
N ASP A 247 -13.50 17.03 4.05
CA ASP A 247 -14.50 17.99 3.53
C ASP A 247 -15.90 17.71 4.09
N PRO A 248 -16.18 18.17 5.32
CA PRO A 248 -17.39 17.85 6.05
C PRO A 248 -18.67 18.45 5.44
N ALA A 249 -18.57 19.45 4.56
CA ALA A 249 -19.73 20.13 3.96
C ALA A 249 -20.20 19.52 2.63
N ALA A 250 -19.32 18.82 1.89
CA ALA A 250 -19.64 18.27 0.56
C ALA A 250 -19.58 16.74 0.45
N ARG A 251 -19.14 16.00 1.48
CA ARG A 251 -18.65 14.61 1.32
C ARG A 251 -19.09 13.58 2.36
N ARG A 252 -20.12 13.83 3.18
CA ARG A 252 -20.59 12.82 4.14
C ARG A 252 -21.42 11.73 3.44
N PRO A 253 -21.11 10.43 3.63
CA PRO A 253 -21.94 9.36 3.12
C PRO A 253 -23.35 9.49 3.71
N ALA A 254 -24.37 9.52 2.83
CA ALA A 254 -25.77 9.57 3.28
C ALA A 254 -26.17 8.28 4.03
N TYR A 255 -25.40 7.21 3.85
CA TYR A 255 -25.53 5.93 4.53
C TYR A 255 -24.15 5.31 4.81
N LEU A 256 -23.97 4.80 6.02
CA LEU A 256 -22.82 3.98 6.40
C LEU A 256 -23.07 2.49 6.09
N PRO A 257 -22.01 1.65 6.10
CA PRO A 257 -22.13 0.22 5.93
C PRO A 257 -23.21 -0.42 6.80
N GLY A 258 -24.16 -1.10 6.15
CA GLY A 258 -25.35 -1.67 6.79
C GLY A 258 -26.61 -0.80 6.69
N GLY A 259 -26.57 0.34 5.99
CA GLY A 259 -27.75 1.15 5.65
C GLY A 259 -28.15 2.18 6.71
N ALA A 260 -27.28 2.44 7.68
CA ALA A 260 -27.48 3.44 8.74
C ALA A 260 -27.36 4.86 8.16
N ARG A 261 -28.28 5.76 8.47
CA ARG A 261 -28.14 7.19 8.13
C ARG A 261 -27.53 7.93 9.32
N PRO A 262 -26.43 8.68 9.14
CA PRO A 262 -25.86 9.48 10.22
C PRO A 262 -26.83 10.56 10.71
N GLY A 263 -26.87 10.79 12.02
CA GLY A 263 -27.79 11.71 12.72
C GLY A 263 -27.51 13.21 12.57
N GLY A 264 -26.69 13.61 11.59
CA GLY A 264 -26.23 15.00 11.42
C GLY A 264 -24.70 15.06 11.27
N PRO A 265 -24.10 16.26 11.25
CA PRO A 265 -22.66 16.43 11.12
C PRO A 265 -21.88 15.79 12.29
N ASP A 266 -22.22 16.10 13.53
CA ASP A 266 -21.42 15.65 14.68
C ASP A 266 -21.55 14.12 14.92
N ASP A 267 -22.70 13.54 14.58
CA ASP A 267 -22.96 12.10 14.66
C ASP A 267 -22.20 11.31 13.58
N ALA A 268 -22.09 11.83 12.36
CA ALA A 268 -21.39 11.15 11.27
C ALA A 268 -19.88 11.04 11.53
N GLU A 269 -19.28 12.06 12.16
CA GLU A 269 -17.87 12.06 12.52
C GLU A 269 -17.56 11.02 13.60
N THR A 270 -18.42 10.95 14.61
CA THR A 270 -18.33 9.93 15.67
C THR A 270 -18.51 8.51 15.11
N GLU A 271 -19.41 8.33 14.12
CA GLU A 271 -19.65 7.03 13.47
C GLU A 271 -18.51 6.61 12.54
N ILE A 272 -17.91 7.55 11.78
CA ILE A 272 -16.73 7.30 10.95
C ILE A 272 -15.52 6.94 11.82
N ALA A 273 -15.30 7.66 12.93
CA ALA A 273 -14.27 7.34 13.91
C ALA A 273 -14.48 5.95 14.53
N GLY A 274 -15.73 5.58 14.84
CA GLY A 274 -16.07 4.24 15.34
C GLY A 274 -15.80 3.13 14.32
N LEU A 275 -16.09 3.36 13.03
CA LEU A 275 -15.78 2.43 11.96
C LEU A 275 -14.26 2.27 11.76
N ARG A 276 -13.50 3.38 11.80
CA ARG A 276 -12.03 3.38 11.75
C ARG A 276 -11.46 2.54 12.89
N GLN A 277 -11.92 2.80 14.11
CA GLN A 277 -11.51 2.05 15.31
C GLN A 277 -11.81 0.55 15.17
N TRP A 278 -12.98 0.18 14.66
CA TRP A 278 -13.35 -1.21 14.44
C TRP A 278 -12.45 -1.94 13.44
N VAL A 279 -12.10 -1.29 12.32
CA VAL A 279 -11.18 -1.87 11.32
C VAL A 279 -9.82 -2.13 11.96
N VAL A 280 -9.29 -1.16 12.70
CA VAL A 280 -7.99 -1.26 13.38
C VAL A 280 -8.01 -2.34 14.45
N ASP A 281 -9.02 -2.37 15.32
CA ASP A 281 -9.13 -3.36 16.39
C ASP A 281 -9.26 -4.78 15.84
N SER A 282 -10.05 -4.95 14.77
CA SER A 282 -10.23 -6.23 14.08
C SER A 282 -8.94 -6.70 13.37
N GLU A 283 -8.21 -5.78 12.72
CA GLU A 283 -6.93 -6.08 12.08
C GLU A 283 -5.89 -6.53 13.12
N LEU A 284 -5.70 -5.74 14.18
CA LEU A 284 -4.72 -6.01 15.23
C LEU A 284 -5.03 -7.32 15.96
N ALA A 285 -6.31 -7.61 16.22
CA ALA A 285 -6.71 -8.87 16.84
C ALA A 285 -6.43 -10.07 15.93
N ALA A 286 -6.72 -9.96 14.62
CA ALA A 286 -6.44 -11.00 13.64
C ALA A 286 -4.93 -11.23 13.45
N GLU A 287 -4.14 -10.16 13.43
CA GLU A 287 -2.69 -10.22 13.37
C GLU A 287 -2.10 -10.94 14.59
N ARG A 288 -2.64 -10.71 15.80
CA ARG A 288 -2.19 -11.45 16.99
C ARG A 288 -2.46 -12.95 16.89
N VAL A 289 -3.61 -13.35 16.36
CA VAL A 289 -3.93 -14.77 16.11
C VAL A 289 -2.92 -15.37 15.10
N ALA A 290 -2.75 -14.71 13.94
CA ALA A 290 -1.84 -15.17 12.90
C ALA A 290 -0.37 -15.23 13.37
N MET A 291 0.11 -14.21 14.09
CA MET A 291 1.48 -14.19 14.63
C MET A 291 1.69 -15.21 15.74
N GLY A 292 0.69 -15.42 16.60
CA GLY A 292 0.75 -16.45 17.64
C GLY A 292 0.95 -17.84 17.06
N ILE A 293 0.17 -18.16 16.03
CA ILE A 293 0.25 -19.44 15.30
C ILE A 293 1.56 -19.54 14.52
N ARG A 294 1.94 -18.52 13.74
CA ARG A 294 3.21 -18.50 13.00
C ARG A 294 4.42 -18.76 13.89
N ARG A 295 4.51 -18.07 15.03
CA ARG A 295 5.63 -18.22 15.98
C ARG A 295 5.72 -19.63 16.55
N SER A 296 4.59 -20.31 16.77
CA SER A 296 4.60 -21.71 17.24
C SER A 296 5.28 -22.63 16.23
N VAL A 297 5.08 -22.40 14.93
CA VAL A 297 5.71 -23.17 13.85
C VAL A 297 7.19 -22.80 13.69
N GLU A 298 7.52 -21.51 13.63
CA GLU A 298 8.90 -21.02 13.40
C GLU A 298 9.88 -21.44 14.50
N HIS A 299 9.43 -21.56 15.75
CA HIS A 299 10.28 -21.97 16.88
C HIS A 299 10.31 -23.49 17.07
N GLY A 300 9.58 -24.27 16.26
CA GLY A 300 9.50 -25.73 16.38
C GLY A 300 8.74 -26.20 17.63
N ASP A 301 7.90 -25.35 18.22
CA ASP A 301 7.17 -25.65 19.45
C ASP A 301 5.92 -26.50 19.13
N THR A 302 5.82 -27.69 19.70
CA THR A 302 4.63 -28.54 19.53
C THR A 302 3.53 -28.15 20.51
N ILE A 303 2.40 -27.63 20.02
CA ILE A 303 1.20 -27.43 20.81
C ILE A 303 0.58 -28.82 21.12
N PRO A 304 0.37 -29.18 22.41
CA PRO A 304 -0.32 -30.41 22.80
C PRO A 304 -1.66 -30.59 22.09
N GLY A 305 -1.99 -31.86 21.83
CA GLY A 305 -3.14 -32.29 21.02
C GLY A 305 -4.48 -31.63 21.39
N PRO A 306 -4.93 -31.71 22.66
CA PRO A 306 -6.23 -31.20 23.04
C PRO A 306 -6.32 -29.67 22.94
N GLU A 307 -5.27 -28.94 23.28
CA GLU A 307 -5.24 -27.48 23.16
C GLU A 307 -5.19 -27.01 21.71
N ARG A 308 -4.46 -27.72 20.86
CA ARG A 308 -4.42 -27.43 19.42
C ARG A 308 -5.79 -27.64 18.78
N GLU A 309 -6.51 -28.70 19.15
CA GLU A 309 -7.87 -28.97 18.67
C GLU A 309 -8.84 -27.87 19.12
N ALA A 310 -8.78 -27.44 20.37
CA ALA A 310 -9.57 -26.34 20.91
C ALA A 310 -9.25 -24.98 20.23
N LEU A 311 -7.96 -24.68 19.98
CA LEU A 311 -7.56 -23.48 19.23
C LEU A 311 -8.01 -23.54 17.77
N ALA A 312 -7.87 -24.68 17.09
CA ALA A 312 -8.34 -24.87 15.72
C ALA A 312 -9.86 -24.73 15.64
N GLU A 313 -10.60 -25.28 16.62
CA GLU A 313 -12.05 -25.13 16.72
C GLU A 313 -12.47 -23.68 16.92
N GLY A 314 -11.82 -22.95 17.84
CA GLY A 314 -12.07 -21.52 18.05
C GLY A 314 -11.79 -20.67 16.81
N VAL A 315 -10.67 -20.92 16.12
CA VAL A 315 -10.31 -20.22 14.87
C VAL A 315 -11.27 -20.57 13.74
N ARG A 316 -11.71 -21.83 13.60
CA ARG A 316 -12.72 -22.25 12.62
C ARG A 316 -14.08 -21.62 12.87
N ALA A 317 -14.49 -21.52 14.14
CA ALA A 317 -15.74 -20.85 14.52
C ALA A 317 -15.70 -19.36 14.16
N LEU A 318 -14.57 -18.67 14.41
CA LEU A 318 -14.37 -17.29 13.94
C LEU A 318 -14.34 -17.17 12.41
N ALA A 319 -13.69 -18.11 11.72
CA ALA A 319 -13.70 -18.15 10.26
C ALA A 319 -15.13 -18.29 9.73
N ALA A 320 -15.93 -19.21 10.28
CA ALA A 320 -17.33 -19.38 9.89
C ALA A 320 -18.18 -18.13 10.19
N ALA A 321 -17.93 -17.47 11.32
CA ALA A 321 -18.64 -16.25 11.71
C ALA A 321 -18.36 -15.05 10.78
N THR A 322 -17.11 -14.94 10.30
CA THR A 322 -16.64 -13.87 9.40
C THR A 322 -16.87 -14.16 7.92
N ALA A 323 -17.41 -15.32 7.58
CA ALA A 323 -17.71 -15.68 6.19
C ALA A 323 -18.76 -14.73 5.58
N VAL A 324 -18.47 -14.25 4.35
CA VAL A 324 -19.34 -13.31 3.64
C VAL A 324 -20.74 -13.92 3.44
N GLY A 325 -21.76 -13.28 4.02
CA GLY A 325 -23.15 -13.69 3.89
C GLY A 325 -23.70 -14.54 5.04
N THR A 326 -22.92 -14.76 6.11
CA THR A 326 -23.43 -15.42 7.33
C THR A 326 -24.48 -14.54 8.01
N PRO A 327 -25.72 -15.04 8.23
CA PRO A 327 -26.75 -14.29 8.95
C PRO A 327 -26.32 -13.90 10.37
N GLN A 328 -26.61 -12.66 10.80
CA GLN A 328 -26.23 -12.15 12.12
C GLN A 328 -26.53 -13.08 13.32
N PRO A 329 -27.71 -13.72 13.43
CA PRO A 329 -27.97 -14.62 14.56
C PRO A 329 -27.07 -15.85 14.57
N ILE A 330 -26.68 -16.34 13.38
CA ILE A 330 -25.75 -17.45 13.23
C ILE A 330 -24.33 -17.01 13.57
N ALA A 331 -23.90 -15.84 13.08
CA ALA A 331 -22.60 -15.27 13.40
C ALA A 331 -22.42 -15.06 14.92
N ARG A 332 -23.43 -14.55 15.62
CA ARG A 332 -23.43 -14.40 17.09
C ARG A 332 -23.17 -15.71 17.82
N ARG A 333 -23.87 -16.77 17.40
CA ARG A 333 -23.68 -18.11 17.96
C ARG A 333 -22.26 -18.61 17.69
N LEU A 334 -21.75 -18.45 16.48
CA LEU A 334 -20.38 -18.86 16.13
C LEU A 334 -19.31 -18.07 16.89
N TYR A 335 -19.54 -16.79 17.20
CA TYR A 335 -18.67 -16.04 18.11
C TYR A 335 -18.73 -16.59 19.54
N GLN A 336 -19.87 -17.11 20.00
CA GLN A 336 -19.97 -17.77 21.30
C GLN A 336 -19.26 -19.12 21.28
N ASP A 337 -19.50 -19.95 20.25
CA ASP A 337 -18.83 -21.23 20.05
C ASP A 337 -17.29 -21.04 20.04
N ALA A 338 -16.78 -19.97 19.42
CA ALA A 338 -15.37 -19.62 19.44
C ALA A 338 -14.83 -19.30 20.84
N ARG A 339 -15.64 -18.64 21.69
CA ARG A 339 -15.25 -18.32 23.07
C ARG A 339 -15.24 -19.56 23.94
N ASP A 340 -16.26 -20.40 23.80
CA ASP A 340 -16.42 -21.63 24.57
C ASP A 340 -15.27 -22.61 24.27
N ALA A 341 -14.82 -22.69 23.01
CA ALA A 341 -13.70 -23.54 22.61
C ALA A 341 -12.37 -23.15 23.30
N VAL A 342 -12.07 -21.85 23.43
CA VAL A 342 -10.79 -21.39 24.00
C VAL A 342 -10.87 -21.07 25.51
N GLY A 343 -12.07 -20.98 26.08
CA GLY A 343 -12.30 -20.68 27.50
C GLY A 343 -11.46 -21.55 28.45
N PRO A 344 -11.46 -22.90 28.31
CA PRO A 344 -10.68 -23.79 29.17
C PRO A 344 -9.15 -23.59 29.10
N ILE A 345 -8.64 -23.01 28.02
CA ILE A 345 -7.22 -22.67 27.87
C ILE A 345 -6.93 -21.35 28.61
N VAL A 346 -7.83 -20.38 28.46
CA VAL A 346 -7.67 -19.01 28.96
C VAL A 346 -7.88 -18.90 30.47
N GLU A 347 -8.74 -19.73 31.06
CA GLU A 347 -9.07 -19.70 32.50
C GLU A 347 -8.00 -20.31 33.42
N ARG A 348 -6.96 -20.95 32.85
CA ARG A 348 -5.90 -21.59 33.64
C ARG A 348 -5.03 -20.55 34.36
N PRO A 349 -4.60 -20.78 35.62
CA PRO A 349 -3.64 -19.92 36.30
C PRO A 349 -2.37 -19.76 35.44
N GLY A 350 -1.94 -18.51 35.21
CA GLY A 350 -0.86 -18.21 34.26
C GLY A 350 0.42 -19.02 34.51
N GLY A 351 0.77 -19.89 33.57
CA GLY A 351 1.99 -20.69 33.61
C GLY A 351 3.19 -19.96 32.99
N SER A 352 4.40 -20.46 33.24
CA SER A 352 5.62 -20.12 32.50
C SER A 352 5.88 -21.19 31.42
N GLY A 353 6.41 -20.79 30.25
CA GLY A 353 6.73 -21.74 29.17
C GLY A 353 5.63 -21.95 28.10
N PRO A 354 5.44 -23.18 27.56
CA PRO A 354 4.48 -23.51 26.49
C PRO A 354 3.02 -23.16 26.82
N ASP A 355 2.59 -23.40 28.07
CA ASP A 355 1.23 -23.13 28.56
C ASP A 355 0.85 -21.64 28.43
N ALA A 356 1.83 -20.74 28.56
CA ALA A 356 1.64 -19.30 28.36
C ALA A 356 1.42 -18.92 26.88
N ARG A 357 1.85 -19.76 25.92
CA ARG A 357 1.71 -19.51 24.47
C ARG A 357 0.31 -19.86 23.99
N GLU A 358 -0.21 -21.01 24.39
CA GLU A 358 -1.59 -21.43 24.10
C GLU A 358 -2.60 -20.43 24.66
N GLN A 359 -2.40 -20.01 25.91
CA GLN A 359 -3.16 -18.93 26.53
C GLN A 359 -3.13 -17.64 25.70
N ARG A 360 -1.96 -17.24 25.19
CA ARG A 360 -1.84 -16.04 24.34
C ARG A 360 -2.63 -16.16 23.03
N ILE A 361 -2.63 -17.33 22.39
CA ILE A 361 -3.43 -17.57 21.18
C ILE A 361 -4.93 -17.56 21.54
N GLY A 362 -5.32 -18.23 22.63
CA GLY A 362 -6.69 -18.22 23.15
C GLY A 362 -7.20 -16.80 23.49
N PHE A 363 -6.40 -15.98 24.16
CA PHE A 363 -6.70 -14.57 24.40
C PHE A 363 -6.82 -13.76 23.11
N ALA A 364 -6.01 -14.06 22.09
CA ALA A 364 -6.11 -13.39 20.79
C ALA A 364 -7.40 -13.76 20.06
N VAL A 365 -7.82 -15.04 20.12
CA VAL A 365 -9.11 -15.53 19.59
C VAL A 365 -10.28 -14.82 20.30
N LEU A 366 -10.24 -14.73 21.64
CA LEU A 366 -11.25 -13.99 22.41
C LEU A 366 -11.34 -12.51 22.01
N ARG A 367 -10.19 -11.82 21.95
CA ARG A 367 -10.13 -10.41 21.56
C ARG A 367 -10.66 -10.17 20.15
N LEU A 368 -10.43 -11.10 19.22
CA LEU A 368 -10.96 -11.00 17.86
C LEU A 368 -12.48 -11.23 17.84
N ALA A 369 -12.98 -12.20 18.60
CA ALA A 369 -14.42 -12.40 18.77
C ALA A 369 -15.10 -11.14 19.31
N ASP A 370 -14.47 -10.47 20.28
CA ASP A 370 -14.97 -9.23 20.89
C ASP A 370 -14.87 -8.04 19.94
N ALA A 371 -13.75 -7.86 19.24
CA ALA A 371 -13.55 -6.76 18.29
C ALA A 371 -14.56 -6.83 17.13
N VAL A 372 -14.80 -8.02 16.58
CA VAL A 372 -15.72 -8.20 15.44
C VAL A 372 -17.19 -8.11 15.89
N GLN A 373 -17.51 -8.51 17.12
CA GLN A 373 -18.89 -8.50 17.64
C GLN A 373 -19.34 -7.15 18.23
N SER A 374 -18.46 -6.43 18.93
CA SER A 374 -18.80 -5.23 19.72
C SER A 374 -19.32 -4.08 18.86
N THR A 375 -18.69 -3.74 17.74
CA THR A 375 -19.04 -2.51 17.00
C THR A 375 -20.22 -2.69 16.05
N ILE A 376 -20.42 -3.85 15.41
CA ILE A 376 -21.57 -4.06 14.50
C ILE A 376 -22.90 -4.08 15.27
N GLU A 377 -22.89 -4.54 16.53
CA GLU A 377 -24.07 -4.51 17.40
C GLU A 377 -24.28 -3.18 18.11
N GLN A 378 -23.22 -2.52 18.58
CA GLN A 378 -23.32 -1.21 19.22
C GLN A 378 -23.69 -0.12 18.22
N ALA A 379 -23.19 -0.18 16.98
CA ALA A 379 -23.64 0.68 15.88
C ALA A 379 -25.14 0.46 15.59
N ARG A 380 -25.61 -0.79 15.48
CA ARG A 380 -27.03 -1.11 15.26
C ARG A 380 -27.95 -0.69 16.42
N ARG A 381 -27.50 -0.83 17.68
CA ARG A 381 -28.28 -0.44 18.87
C ARG A 381 -28.27 1.08 19.11
N GLY A 382 -27.17 1.76 18.75
CA GLY A 382 -27.05 3.22 18.82
C GLY A 382 -28.01 3.95 17.88
N ILE A 383 -28.28 3.37 16.70
CA ILE A 383 -29.27 3.86 15.72
C ILE A 383 -30.71 3.75 16.25
N ALA A 384 -31.01 2.72 17.05
CA ALA A 384 -32.35 2.49 17.60
C ALA A 384 -32.66 3.38 18.81
N ARG A 385 -31.66 3.67 19.65
CA ARG A 385 -31.83 4.48 20.89
C ARG A 385 -31.95 5.98 20.63
N ARG A 386 -31.25 6.52 19.62
CA ARG A 386 -31.24 7.96 19.30
C ARG A 386 -32.49 8.46 18.57
N ARG A 387 -33.48 7.58 18.33
CA ARG A 387 -34.79 7.95 17.78
C ARG A 387 -35.69 8.67 18.80
N ASP A 388 -35.42 8.52 20.10
CA ASP A 388 -36.37 8.87 21.16
C ASP A 388 -35.89 9.95 22.17
N GLU A 389 -34.72 10.59 21.98
CA GLU A 389 -34.26 11.64 22.91
C GLU A 389 -33.91 12.97 22.20
N PRO A 390 -34.48 14.11 22.65
CA PRO A 390 -34.13 15.44 22.14
C PRO A 390 -33.04 16.12 23.00
N GLY A 391 -31.99 16.64 22.36
CA GLY A 391 -31.30 17.85 22.85
C GLY A 391 -29.76 17.83 22.93
N THR A 392 -29.15 18.61 22.04
CA THR A 392 -28.04 19.58 22.21
C THR A 392 -26.67 19.12 22.74
N ILE A 393 -25.63 19.32 21.93
CA ILE A 393 -24.53 20.30 22.07
C ILE A 393 -23.66 20.25 20.78
N ARG A 394 -23.16 21.40 20.32
CA ARG A 394 -22.39 21.60 19.07
C ARG A 394 -20.92 21.92 19.40
N PRO A 395 -19.90 21.28 18.80
CA PRO A 395 -18.51 21.70 18.92
C PRO A 395 -18.07 22.67 17.81
N GLU A 396 -17.10 23.51 18.18
CA GLU A 396 -16.47 24.57 17.40
C GLU A 396 -15.45 24.08 16.37
N ASP A 397 -15.27 24.91 15.34
CA ASP A 397 -14.36 24.77 14.20
C ASP A 397 -12.88 24.65 14.61
N ALA A 398 -12.22 23.57 14.17
CA ALA A 398 -10.75 23.50 14.13
C ALA A 398 -10.24 23.95 12.74
N PRO A 399 -9.17 24.76 12.67
CA PRO A 399 -8.64 25.26 11.40
C PRO A 399 -7.94 24.16 10.59
N SER A 400 -8.28 24.08 9.30
CA SER A 400 -7.64 23.20 8.32
C SER A 400 -6.24 23.71 7.95
N VAL A 401 -5.23 22.88 8.18
CA VAL A 401 -3.85 23.14 7.75
C VAL A 401 -3.70 22.68 6.29
N PRO A 402 -3.25 23.54 5.35
CA PRO A 402 -2.94 23.11 4.00
C PRO A 402 -1.69 22.23 4.01
N ASP A 403 -1.82 20.98 3.55
CA ASP A 403 -0.69 20.11 3.25
C ASP A 403 -0.07 20.54 1.90
N ASP A 404 0.92 21.43 1.98
CA ASP A 404 1.86 21.73 0.90
C ASP A 404 3.28 21.35 1.38
N GLY A 405 3.64 20.08 1.24
CA GLY A 405 5.01 19.62 1.46
C GLY A 405 6.03 20.35 0.56
N PRO A 406 7.04 21.05 1.12
CA PRO A 406 8.02 21.81 0.36
C PRO A 406 9.10 20.89 -0.23
N GLY A 407 8.85 20.33 -1.42
CA GLY A 407 9.86 19.53 -2.15
C GLY A 407 9.68 19.39 -3.67
N GLY A 408 8.56 19.84 -4.24
CA GLY A 408 8.14 19.46 -5.60
C GLY A 408 8.78 20.23 -6.77
N LEU A 409 9.34 21.42 -6.55
CA LEU A 409 9.77 22.31 -7.65
C LEU A 409 10.98 21.76 -8.45
N ALA A 410 11.93 21.10 -7.77
CA ALA A 410 13.15 20.60 -8.41
C ALA A 410 12.94 19.31 -9.22
N LEU A 411 11.96 18.47 -8.84
CA LEU A 411 11.70 17.18 -9.51
C LEU A 411 10.99 17.36 -10.85
N HIS A 412 9.89 18.13 -10.89
CA HIS A 412 9.08 18.29 -12.10
C HIS A 412 9.80 19.12 -13.18
N THR A 413 10.55 20.14 -12.78
CA THR A 413 11.36 20.96 -13.70
C THR A 413 12.45 20.10 -14.36
N ARG A 414 13.12 19.26 -13.58
CA ARG A 414 14.10 18.29 -14.08
C ARG A 414 13.46 17.29 -15.07
N GLN A 415 12.33 16.70 -14.70
CA GLN A 415 11.63 15.74 -15.55
C GLN A 415 11.17 16.38 -16.87
N ALA A 416 10.72 17.64 -16.84
CA ALA A 416 10.34 18.36 -18.05
C ALA A 416 11.53 18.50 -19.01
N VAL A 417 12.73 18.80 -18.50
CA VAL A 417 13.96 18.87 -19.31
C VAL A 417 14.36 17.48 -19.82
N GLN A 418 14.37 16.45 -18.96
CA GLN A 418 14.69 15.08 -19.37
C GLN A 418 13.76 14.58 -20.48
N VAL A 419 12.45 14.81 -20.32
CA VAL A 419 11.46 14.45 -21.33
C VAL A 419 11.71 15.24 -22.61
N GLY A 420 11.88 16.56 -22.53
CA GLY A 420 12.13 17.40 -23.71
C GLY A 420 13.32 16.93 -24.53
N VAL A 421 14.45 16.61 -23.88
CA VAL A 421 15.64 16.10 -24.57
C VAL A 421 15.41 14.69 -25.12
N ALA A 422 14.79 13.79 -24.34
CA ALA A 422 14.48 12.43 -24.79
C ALA A 422 13.57 12.44 -26.02
N THR A 423 12.54 13.29 -26.01
CA THR A 423 11.56 13.38 -27.08
C THR A 423 12.14 14.04 -28.31
N ALA A 424 12.96 15.10 -28.15
CA ALA A 424 13.68 15.70 -29.28
C ALA A 424 14.63 14.70 -29.95
N CYS A 425 15.39 13.93 -29.17
CA CYS A 425 16.23 12.87 -29.72
C CYS A 425 15.39 11.78 -30.40
N ALA A 426 14.23 11.43 -29.83
CA ALA A 426 13.33 10.43 -30.40
C ALA A 426 12.65 10.89 -31.69
N VAL A 427 12.40 12.18 -31.87
CA VAL A 427 11.96 12.76 -33.16
C VAL A 427 13.06 12.51 -34.19
N VAL A 428 14.30 12.93 -33.91
CA VAL A 428 15.42 12.80 -34.86
C VAL A 428 15.70 11.34 -35.21
N VAL A 429 15.88 10.48 -34.20
CA VAL A 429 16.15 9.05 -34.43
C VAL A 429 14.96 8.36 -35.08
N GLY A 430 13.73 8.72 -34.68
CA GLY A 430 12.51 8.18 -35.28
C GLY A 430 12.39 8.56 -36.76
N GLU A 431 12.70 9.79 -37.15
CA GLU A 431 12.68 10.20 -38.56
C GLU A 431 13.74 9.49 -39.39
N LEU A 432 14.90 9.18 -38.79
CA LEU A 432 15.95 8.37 -39.44
C LEU A 432 15.53 6.90 -39.63
N ILE A 433 14.72 6.34 -38.73
CA ILE A 433 14.17 4.98 -38.86
C ILE A 433 13.02 4.98 -39.88
N SER A 434 12.03 5.85 -39.68
CA SER A 434 10.87 5.99 -40.56
C SER A 434 10.32 7.43 -40.55
N PRO A 435 10.47 8.18 -41.66
CA PRO A 435 9.92 9.52 -41.78
C PRO A 435 8.39 9.58 -41.65
N ALA A 436 7.71 8.43 -41.81
CA ALA A 436 6.26 8.31 -41.71
C ALA A 436 5.77 7.88 -40.31
N ARG A 437 6.65 7.32 -39.46
CA ARG A 437 6.23 6.67 -38.19
C ARG A 437 7.01 7.05 -36.93
N TRP A 438 7.95 8.00 -37.03
CA TRP A 438 8.78 8.54 -35.94
C TRP A 438 8.06 8.76 -34.60
N TYR A 439 6.76 9.06 -34.61
CA TYR A 439 5.95 9.28 -33.43
C TYR A 439 5.87 8.09 -32.46
N TRP A 440 6.00 6.84 -32.91
CA TRP A 440 5.99 5.70 -31.97
C TRP A 440 7.19 5.73 -31.02
N ALA A 441 8.35 6.16 -31.53
CA ALA A 441 9.53 6.38 -30.71
C ALA A 441 9.29 7.51 -29.71
N VAL A 442 8.67 8.61 -30.13
CA VAL A 442 8.41 9.75 -29.24
C VAL A 442 7.40 9.41 -28.14
N ILE A 443 6.31 8.71 -28.47
CA ILE A 443 5.34 8.25 -27.48
C ILE A 443 6.00 7.27 -26.49
N ALA A 444 6.86 6.37 -26.97
CA ALA A 444 7.58 5.46 -26.10
C ALA A 444 8.54 6.21 -25.16
N ALA A 445 9.31 7.16 -25.66
CA ALA A 445 10.19 8.01 -24.86
C ALA A 445 9.41 8.79 -23.78
N PHE A 446 8.26 9.36 -24.14
CA PHE A 446 7.40 10.10 -23.21
C PHE A 446 6.79 9.23 -22.11
N ILE A 447 6.20 8.09 -22.49
CA ILE A 447 5.49 7.21 -21.55
C ILE A 447 6.45 6.62 -20.51
N VAL A 448 7.71 6.41 -20.88
CA VAL A 448 8.74 5.95 -19.95
C VAL A 448 8.92 6.91 -18.76
N PHE A 449 8.67 8.21 -18.93
CA PHE A 449 8.71 9.22 -17.86
C PHE A 449 7.35 9.53 -17.22
N ALA A 450 6.26 8.88 -17.66
CA ALA A 450 4.92 9.19 -17.17
C ALA A 450 4.70 8.69 -15.73
N GLY A 451 4.98 9.52 -14.72
CA GLY A 451 4.78 9.15 -13.30
C GLY A 451 5.93 8.32 -12.72
N THR A 452 7.17 8.53 -13.18
CA THR A 452 8.38 7.88 -12.64
C THR A 452 9.18 8.82 -11.75
N ALA A 453 9.46 8.44 -10.50
CA ALA A 453 10.31 9.24 -9.62
C ALA A 453 11.81 8.89 -9.74
N SER A 454 12.13 7.71 -10.29
CA SER A 454 13.49 7.14 -10.24
C SER A 454 13.99 6.54 -11.56
N ARG A 455 15.31 6.32 -11.63
CA ARG A 455 16.00 5.66 -12.77
C ARG A 455 15.54 4.21 -12.99
N GLY A 456 15.32 3.47 -11.90
CA GLY A 456 14.89 2.08 -11.94
C GLY A 456 13.48 1.94 -12.51
N ASP A 457 12.60 2.89 -12.19
CA ASP A 457 11.25 2.92 -12.75
C ASP A 457 11.30 3.12 -14.26
N VAL A 458 12.02 4.14 -14.75
CA VAL A 458 12.20 4.41 -16.18
C VAL A 458 12.68 3.16 -16.93
N LEU A 459 13.70 2.46 -16.41
CA LEU A 459 14.22 1.21 -17.01
C LEU A 459 13.15 0.11 -17.05
N SER A 460 12.47 -0.15 -15.93
CA SER A 460 11.43 -1.18 -15.84
C SER A 460 10.28 -0.92 -16.80
N ARG A 461 9.89 0.35 -16.98
CA ARG A 461 8.81 0.76 -17.88
C ARG A 461 9.20 0.64 -19.34
N GLY A 462 10.43 1.02 -19.69
CA GLY A 462 11.00 0.82 -21.02
C GLY A 462 10.97 -0.66 -21.41
N TRP A 463 11.47 -1.53 -20.52
CA TRP A 463 11.47 -2.98 -20.75
C TRP A 463 10.06 -3.58 -20.82
N SER A 464 9.18 -3.23 -19.88
CA SER A 464 7.79 -3.70 -19.84
C SER A 464 7.04 -3.32 -21.12
N ARG A 465 7.29 -2.12 -21.64
CA ARG A 465 6.70 -1.65 -22.90
C ARG A 465 7.25 -2.41 -24.10
N ALA A 466 8.57 -2.62 -24.18
CA ALA A 466 9.18 -3.39 -25.26
C ALA A 466 8.64 -4.84 -25.32
N VAL A 467 8.63 -5.54 -24.19
CA VAL A 467 8.11 -6.91 -24.09
C VAL A 467 6.61 -6.96 -24.42
N GLY A 468 5.83 -6.04 -23.83
CA GLY A 468 4.39 -5.97 -24.07
C GLY A 468 4.06 -5.70 -25.54
N THR A 469 4.72 -4.72 -26.16
CA THR A 469 4.52 -4.39 -27.58
C THR A 469 4.93 -5.54 -28.49
N THR A 470 6.06 -6.21 -28.23
CA THR A 470 6.49 -7.36 -29.03
C THR A 470 5.45 -8.49 -28.96
N GLY A 471 5.02 -8.87 -27.76
CA GLY A 471 3.99 -9.89 -27.60
C GLY A 471 2.64 -9.47 -28.20
N GLY A 472 2.27 -8.20 -28.04
CA GLY A 472 1.01 -7.64 -28.53
C GLY A 472 0.96 -7.54 -30.05
N VAL A 473 2.10 -7.32 -30.71
CA VAL A 473 2.22 -7.41 -32.17
C VAL A 473 1.93 -8.84 -32.62
N VAL A 474 2.61 -9.84 -32.06
CA VAL A 474 2.41 -11.25 -32.43
C VAL A 474 0.95 -11.67 -32.21
N ALA A 475 0.41 -11.38 -31.03
CA ALA A 475 -1.00 -11.69 -30.73
C ALA A 475 -1.97 -10.91 -31.62
N GLY A 476 -1.70 -9.63 -31.86
CA GLY A 476 -2.51 -8.77 -32.74
C GLY A 476 -2.55 -9.28 -34.18
N MET A 477 -1.42 -9.77 -34.71
CA MET A 477 -1.37 -10.43 -36.02
C MET A 477 -2.23 -11.70 -36.05
N LEU A 478 -2.10 -12.56 -35.04
CA LEU A 478 -2.90 -13.79 -34.94
C LEU A 478 -4.40 -13.49 -34.84
N LEU A 479 -4.79 -12.50 -34.03
CA LEU A 479 -6.17 -12.07 -33.88
C LEU A 479 -6.72 -11.43 -35.16
N ALA A 480 -5.93 -10.61 -35.86
CA ALA A 480 -6.32 -10.02 -37.13
C ALA A 480 -6.53 -11.07 -38.23
N LEU A 481 -5.71 -12.12 -38.26
CA LEU A 481 -5.88 -13.26 -39.16
C LEU A 481 -7.15 -14.07 -38.83
N LEU A 482 -7.42 -14.30 -37.54
CA LEU A 482 -8.58 -15.07 -37.08
C LEU A 482 -9.92 -14.40 -37.48
N VAL A 483 -9.94 -13.08 -37.49
CA VAL A 483 -11.15 -12.28 -37.71
C VAL A 483 -11.16 -11.59 -39.09
N GLY A 484 -10.18 -11.93 -39.93
CA GLY A 484 -10.03 -11.36 -41.26
C GLY A 484 -11.30 -11.53 -42.09
N GLY A 485 -11.87 -10.41 -42.56
CA GLY A 485 -13.08 -10.38 -43.39
C GLY A 485 -14.39 -10.12 -42.64
N ASP A 486 -14.42 -10.22 -41.30
CA ASP A 486 -15.59 -9.87 -40.48
C ASP A 486 -15.36 -8.57 -39.69
N VAL A 487 -15.97 -7.49 -40.17
CA VAL A 487 -15.89 -6.16 -39.57
C VAL A 487 -16.51 -6.13 -38.17
N VAL A 488 -17.62 -6.83 -37.96
CA VAL A 488 -18.34 -6.82 -36.67
C VAL A 488 -17.52 -7.57 -35.63
N ALA A 489 -17.03 -8.75 -35.97
CA ALA A 489 -16.16 -9.51 -35.07
C ALA A 489 -14.86 -8.74 -34.77
N SER A 490 -14.29 -8.03 -35.76
CA SER A 490 -13.09 -7.20 -35.57
C SER A 490 -13.35 -6.06 -34.57
N LEU A 491 -14.50 -5.38 -34.69
CA LEU A 491 -14.91 -4.32 -33.77
C LEU A 491 -15.17 -4.84 -32.36
N VAL A 492 -15.87 -5.97 -32.21
CA VAL A 492 -16.12 -6.58 -30.90
C VAL A 492 -14.80 -6.94 -30.22
N LEU A 493 -13.90 -7.61 -30.95
CA LEU A 493 -12.60 -8.01 -30.43
C LEU A 493 -11.72 -6.81 -30.07
N LEU A 494 -11.77 -5.74 -30.87
CA LEU A 494 -11.09 -4.47 -30.57
C LEU A 494 -11.52 -3.92 -29.20
N PHE A 495 -12.83 -3.81 -28.94
CA PHE A 495 -13.32 -3.32 -27.65
C PHE A 495 -13.02 -4.28 -26.49
N VAL A 496 -13.00 -5.59 -26.73
CA VAL A 496 -12.55 -6.59 -25.74
C VAL A 496 -11.08 -6.36 -25.38
N CYS A 497 -10.18 -6.21 -26.36
CA CYS A 497 -8.78 -5.92 -26.10
C CYS A 497 -8.59 -4.60 -25.36
N VAL A 498 -9.35 -3.54 -25.71
CA VAL A 498 -9.35 -2.27 -24.99
C VAL A 498 -9.77 -2.47 -23.52
N PHE A 499 -10.85 -3.21 -23.27
CA PHE A 499 -11.30 -3.52 -21.92
C PHE A 499 -10.23 -4.25 -21.11
N LEU A 500 -9.58 -5.27 -21.68
CA LEU A 500 -8.50 -5.98 -21.00
C LEU A 500 -7.30 -5.07 -20.73
N ALA A 501 -6.92 -4.19 -21.68
CA ALA A 501 -5.84 -3.23 -21.48
C ALA A 501 -6.11 -2.31 -20.28
N LEU A 502 -7.34 -1.79 -20.17
CA LEU A 502 -7.77 -0.93 -19.08
C LEU A 502 -7.94 -1.65 -17.75
N TYR A 503 -8.42 -2.90 -17.77
CA TYR A 503 -8.56 -3.71 -16.56
C TYR A 503 -7.19 -4.07 -15.97
N LEU A 504 -6.22 -4.39 -16.83
CA LEU A 504 -4.90 -4.88 -16.45
C LEU A 504 -3.87 -3.76 -16.22
N VAL A 505 -4.19 -2.50 -16.53
CA VAL A 505 -3.28 -1.35 -16.34
C VAL A 505 -2.78 -1.19 -14.90
N GLN A 506 -3.63 -1.51 -13.92
CA GLN A 506 -3.29 -1.44 -12.50
C GLN A 506 -2.55 -2.69 -11.97
N ILE A 507 -2.45 -3.74 -12.78
CA ILE A 507 -1.85 -5.03 -12.39
C ILE A 507 -0.49 -5.21 -13.06
N SER A 508 -0.41 -4.97 -14.37
CA SER A 508 0.80 -5.18 -15.16
C SER A 508 0.86 -4.23 -16.35
N GLN A 509 1.88 -3.37 -16.35
CA GLN A 509 2.13 -2.47 -17.47
C GLN A 509 2.44 -3.23 -18.77
N THR A 510 3.16 -4.36 -18.68
CA THR A 510 3.45 -5.23 -19.82
C THR A 510 2.16 -5.73 -20.46
N MET A 511 1.21 -6.17 -19.63
CA MET A 511 -0.07 -6.69 -20.10
C MET A 511 -0.96 -5.59 -20.71
N MET A 512 -0.96 -4.38 -20.13
CA MET A 512 -1.63 -3.23 -20.73
C MET A 512 -1.02 -2.88 -22.10
N ALA A 513 0.31 -2.80 -22.20
CA ALA A 513 0.99 -2.53 -23.46
C ALA A 513 0.73 -3.63 -24.52
N PHE A 514 0.66 -4.89 -24.10
CA PHE A 514 0.29 -6.03 -24.95
C PHE A 514 -1.08 -5.86 -25.59
N TRP A 515 -2.13 -5.69 -24.78
CA TRP A 515 -3.50 -5.58 -25.30
C TRP A 515 -3.71 -4.30 -26.09
N LEU A 516 -3.11 -3.18 -25.67
CA LEU A 516 -3.16 -1.93 -26.41
C LEU A 516 -2.48 -2.02 -27.79
N THR A 517 -1.40 -2.82 -27.90
CA THR A 517 -0.75 -3.06 -29.18
C THR A 517 -1.59 -3.96 -30.08
N ALA A 518 -2.27 -4.97 -29.51
CA ALA A 518 -3.22 -5.80 -30.25
C ALA A 518 -4.40 -4.98 -30.82
N VAL A 519 -4.90 -3.99 -30.07
CA VAL A 519 -5.93 -3.03 -30.56
C VAL A 519 -5.46 -2.31 -31.83
N LEU A 520 -4.20 -1.88 -31.86
CA LEU A 520 -3.66 -1.18 -33.03
C LEU A 520 -3.55 -2.11 -34.25
N ALA A 521 -3.13 -3.36 -34.05
CA ALA A 521 -3.06 -4.35 -35.13
C ALA A 521 -4.45 -4.61 -35.73
N LEU A 522 -5.46 -4.80 -34.88
CA LEU A 522 -6.87 -4.96 -35.29
C LEU A 522 -7.38 -3.71 -36.02
N LEU A 523 -7.03 -2.52 -35.53
CA LEU A 523 -7.38 -1.26 -36.17
C LEU A 523 -6.75 -1.13 -37.58
N TYR A 524 -5.48 -1.49 -37.75
CA TYR A 524 -4.85 -1.50 -39.07
C TYR A 524 -5.46 -2.54 -40.00
N GLY A 525 -5.88 -3.69 -39.46
CA GLY A 525 -6.68 -4.67 -40.20
C GLY A 525 -7.99 -4.07 -40.71
N LEU A 526 -8.72 -3.36 -39.84
CA LEU A 526 -9.99 -2.71 -40.16
C LEU A 526 -9.85 -1.61 -41.23
N ILE A 527 -8.76 -0.83 -41.19
CA ILE A 527 -8.48 0.26 -42.14
C ILE A 527 -7.84 -0.27 -43.44
N GLY A 528 -7.52 -1.56 -43.52
CA GLY A 528 -6.89 -2.17 -44.69
C GLY A 528 -5.41 -1.80 -44.87
N GLN A 529 -4.75 -1.30 -43.82
CA GLN A 529 -3.34 -0.91 -43.83
C GLN A 529 -2.43 -1.90 -43.07
N PHE A 530 -2.93 -3.10 -42.79
CA PHE A 530 -2.16 -4.13 -42.10
C PHE A 530 -1.00 -4.62 -42.97
N SER A 531 0.22 -4.53 -42.44
CA SER A 531 1.41 -5.13 -43.04
C SER A 531 2.36 -5.58 -41.93
N VAL A 532 3.07 -6.69 -42.18
CA VAL A 532 4.05 -7.24 -41.24
C VAL A 532 5.16 -6.22 -40.97
N GLU A 533 5.59 -5.48 -42.00
CA GLU A 533 6.60 -4.44 -41.89
C GLU A 533 6.15 -3.30 -40.97
N THR A 534 4.88 -2.89 -41.05
CA THR A 534 4.35 -1.80 -40.20
C THR A 534 4.30 -2.20 -38.72
N MET A 535 4.06 -3.49 -38.46
CA MET A 535 4.06 -4.05 -37.12
C MET A 535 5.48 -4.30 -36.57
N LEU A 536 6.45 -4.64 -37.41
CA LEU A 536 7.86 -4.75 -37.00
C LEU A 536 8.47 -3.38 -36.72
N LEU A 537 8.22 -2.39 -37.59
CA LEU A 537 8.59 -0.99 -37.36
C LEU A 537 8.08 -0.48 -36.00
N ARG A 538 6.89 -0.94 -35.59
CA ARG A 538 6.35 -0.58 -34.28
C ARG A 538 7.22 -1.10 -33.12
N VAL A 539 7.75 -2.31 -33.22
CA VAL A 539 8.66 -2.86 -32.20
C VAL A 539 9.96 -2.05 -32.19
N GLU A 540 10.54 -1.81 -33.35
CA GLU A 540 11.80 -1.07 -33.52
C GLU A 540 11.71 0.36 -32.93
N GLU A 541 10.71 1.13 -33.31
CA GLU A 541 10.52 2.50 -32.83
C GLU A 541 10.20 2.54 -31.34
N THR A 542 9.42 1.57 -30.83
CA THR A 542 9.12 1.49 -29.39
C THR A 542 10.38 1.19 -28.57
N VAL A 543 11.25 0.30 -29.07
CA VAL A 543 12.53 -0.02 -28.44
C VAL A 543 13.48 1.18 -28.49
N ALA A 544 13.59 1.85 -29.65
CA ALA A 544 14.42 3.04 -29.82
C ALA A 544 13.97 4.18 -28.89
N GLY A 545 12.68 4.49 -28.86
CA GLY A 545 12.12 5.49 -27.96
C GLY A 545 12.30 5.15 -26.48
N GLY A 546 12.12 3.87 -26.12
CA GLY A 546 12.42 3.37 -24.78
C GLY A 546 13.89 3.57 -24.41
N ALA A 547 14.82 3.25 -25.32
CA ALA A 547 16.25 3.40 -25.13
C ALA A 547 16.66 4.87 -24.95
N LEU A 548 16.12 5.78 -25.76
CA LEU A 548 16.39 7.21 -25.66
C LEU A 548 15.82 7.81 -24.37
N GLY A 549 14.61 7.39 -23.96
CA GLY A 549 14.04 7.77 -22.68
C GLY A 549 14.91 7.30 -21.50
N MET A 550 15.40 6.07 -21.56
CA MET A 550 16.34 5.54 -20.55
C MET A 550 17.65 6.34 -20.54
N LEU A 551 18.25 6.57 -21.70
CA LEU A 551 19.50 7.31 -21.83
C LEU A 551 19.38 8.72 -21.24
N ALA A 552 18.31 9.44 -21.55
CA ALA A 552 18.03 10.75 -20.99
C ALA A 552 17.88 10.70 -19.46
N ALA A 553 17.21 9.69 -18.91
CA ALA A 553 17.08 9.53 -17.46
C ALA A 553 18.41 9.23 -16.75
N TYR A 554 19.33 8.55 -17.43
CA TYR A 554 20.65 8.20 -16.89
C TYR A 554 21.70 9.31 -17.05
N LEU A 555 21.63 10.09 -18.13
CA LEU A 555 22.65 11.09 -18.45
C LEU A 555 22.26 12.52 -18.05
N ILE A 556 20.97 12.87 -18.03
CA ILE A 556 20.51 14.25 -17.84
C ILE A 556 19.99 14.40 -16.41
N LEU A 557 20.69 15.17 -15.57
CA LEU A 557 20.30 15.47 -14.17
C LEU A 557 19.95 14.21 -13.34
N PRO A 558 20.85 13.22 -13.19
CA PRO A 558 20.45 11.89 -12.76
C PRO A 558 20.18 11.81 -11.24
N THR A 559 19.00 11.35 -10.80
CA THR A 559 18.67 11.18 -9.35
C THR A 559 19.25 9.90 -8.77
N ARG A 560 20.05 9.99 -7.71
CA ARG A 560 20.58 8.80 -7.03
C ARG A 560 19.46 8.18 -6.19
N SER A 561 18.72 7.19 -6.72
CA SER A 561 17.64 6.49 -6.02
C SER A 561 18.03 5.99 -4.62
N ARG A 562 19.31 5.63 -4.44
CA ARG A 562 19.89 5.23 -3.15
C ARG A 562 19.84 6.35 -2.09
N THR A 563 20.09 7.61 -2.47
CA THR A 563 20.07 8.72 -1.51
C THR A 563 18.65 9.06 -1.08
N ALA A 564 17.69 9.01 -2.01
CA ALA A 564 16.28 9.24 -1.70
C ALA A 564 15.71 8.16 -0.76
N PHE A 565 16.12 6.90 -0.95
CA PHE A 565 15.79 5.79 -0.04
C PHE A 565 16.44 5.98 1.34
N ALA A 566 17.72 6.37 1.39
CA ALA A 566 18.42 6.66 2.65
C ALA A 566 17.77 7.83 3.43
N GLU A 567 17.33 8.87 2.73
CA GLU A 567 16.62 10.01 3.32
C GLU A 567 15.28 9.58 3.90
N ALA A 568 14.44 8.84 3.16
CA ALA A 568 13.17 8.35 3.69
C ALA A 568 13.34 7.43 4.90
N LEU A 569 14.38 6.59 4.89
CA LEU A 569 14.70 5.71 6.00
C LEU A 569 15.11 6.50 7.25
N SER A 570 15.84 7.59 7.05
CA SER A 570 16.20 8.53 8.11
C SER A 570 14.98 9.24 8.68
N ASP A 571 14.06 9.68 7.82
CA ASP A 571 12.81 10.35 8.20
C ASP A 571 11.89 9.40 9.00
N ALA A 572 11.73 8.15 8.56
CA ALA A 572 10.94 7.14 9.26
C ALA A 572 11.49 6.82 10.66
N LEU A 573 12.81 6.67 10.82
CA LEU A 573 13.42 6.40 12.13
C LEU A 573 13.34 7.61 13.08
N ARG A 574 13.35 8.84 12.56
CA ARG A 574 13.07 10.04 13.36
C ARG A 574 11.61 10.09 13.82
N ALA A 575 10.67 9.71 12.96
CA ALA A 575 9.26 9.61 13.34
C ALA A 575 9.05 8.55 14.43
N VAL A 576 9.72 7.39 14.32
CA VAL A 576 9.69 6.34 15.37
C VAL A 576 10.23 6.89 16.69
N ASP A 577 11.39 7.56 16.69
CA ASP A 577 11.96 8.17 17.89
C ASP A 577 11.00 9.14 18.58
N ALA A 578 10.38 10.05 17.80
CA ALA A 578 9.41 11.00 18.31
C ALA A 578 8.18 10.29 18.91
N SER A 579 7.65 9.28 18.22
CA SER A 579 6.48 8.52 18.69
C SER A 579 6.78 7.73 19.97
N LEU A 580 7.96 7.13 20.12
CA LEU A 580 8.38 6.46 21.35
C LEU A 580 8.41 7.45 22.52
N HIS A 581 9.01 8.63 22.33
CA HIS A 581 9.09 9.67 23.34
C HIS A 581 7.71 10.15 23.78
N THR A 582 6.85 10.53 22.83
CA THR A 582 5.48 10.99 23.11
C THR A 582 4.63 9.91 23.79
N SER A 583 4.77 8.64 23.36
CA SER A 583 4.05 7.52 23.98
C SER A 583 4.46 7.32 25.44
N VAL A 584 5.75 7.38 25.75
CA VAL A 584 6.24 7.19 27.11
C VAL A 584 5.85 8.36 28.01
N ASP A 585 6.00 9.60 27.54
CA ASP A 585 5.57 10.77 28.31
C ASP A 585 4.06 10.73 28.60
N ARG A 586 3.24 10.35 27.61
CA ARG A 586 1.80 10.21 27.81
C ARG A 586 1.47 9.11 28.83
N ALA A 587 2.14 7.97 28.76
CA ALA A 587 1.95 6.84 29.67
C ALA A 587 2.37 7.17 31.11
N LEU A 588 3.40 8.01 31.29
CA LEU A 588 3.86 8.53 32.58
C LEU A 588 3.03 9.70 33.09
N GLY A 589 2.02 10.15 32.33
CA GLY A 589 1.15 11.26 32.72
C GLY A 589 1.77 12.64 32.55
N ARG A 590 2.86 12.75 31.79
CA ARG A 590 3.49 14.03 31.43
C ARG A 590 2.71 14.72 30.30
N PRO A 591 2.78 16.05 30.20
CA PRO A 591 2.16 16.77 29.09
C PRO A 591 2.84 16.35 27.77
N ALA A 592 2.06 15.73 26.90
CA ALA A 592 2.51 15.22 25.60
C ALA A 592 1.39 15.39 24.58
N GLU A 593 1.77 15.52 23.30
CA GLU A 593 0.84 15.42 22.17
C GLU A 593 0.17 14.04 22.15
N ASP A 594 -0.86 13.87 21.30
CA ASP A 594 -1.53 12.57 21.16
C ASP A 594 -0.57 11.52 20.56
N PRO A 595 -0.24 10.43 21.29
CA PRO A 595 0.61 9.37 20.77
C PRO A 595 0.09 8.74 19.48
N LEU A 596 -1.24 8.70 19.29
CA LEU A 596 -1.86 8.14 18.09
C LEU A 596 -1.60 9.00 16.86
N LEU A 597 -1.54 10.33 17.00
CA LEU A 597 -1.17 11.23 15.91
C LEU A 597 0.29 11.01 15.50
N LYS A 598 1.22 10.93 16.46
CA LYS A 598 2.62 10.60 16.16
C LYS A 598 2.80 9.22 15.55
N ALA A 599 1.98 8.25 15.91
CA ALA A 599 2.01 6.94 15.30
C ALA A 599 1.49 6.94 13.84
N ARG A 600 0.63 7.89 13.45
CA ARG A 600 0.25 8.11 12.04
C ARG A 600 1.39 8.72 11.23
N GLU A 601 2.11 9.70 11.80
CA GLU A 601 3.31 10.28 11.16
C GLU A 601 4.38 9.19 10.85
N VAL A 602 4.51 8.18 11.74
CA VAL A 602 5.36 7.00 11.49
C VAL A 602 4.88 6.20 10.28
N ASP A 603 3.58 5.92 10.17
CA ASP A 603 3.02 5.15 9.06
C ASP A 603 3.21 5.88 7.72
N GLU A 604 2.96 7.18 7.68
CA GLU A 604 3.20 8.02 6.50
C GLU A 604 4.67 8.01 6.06
N ALA A 605 5.59 8.11 7.03
CA ALA A 605 7.02 8.04 6.76
C ALA A 605 7.44 6.64 6.25
N VAL A 606 6.87 5.57 6.82
CA VAL A 606 7.12 4.18 6.39
C VAL A 606 6.52 3.89 5.00
N ALA A 607 5.35 4.44 4.69
CA ALA A 607 4.76 4.38 3.35
C ALA A 607 5.70 5.04 2.33
N THR A 608 6.28 6.19 2.68
CA THR A 608 7.30 6.87 1.86
C THR A 608 8.55 6.00 1.67
N VAL A 609 9.02 5.28 2.69
CA VAL A 609 10.13 4.30 2.57
C VAL A 609 9.78 3.19 1.58
N ARG A 610 8.59 2.59 1.69
CA ARG A 610 8.13 1.53 0.77
C ARG A 610 8.10 2.02 -0.67
N ASP A 611 7.58 3.23 -0.90
CA ASP A 611 7.51 3.81 -2.24
C ASP A 611 8.88 4.12 -2.83
N ARG A 612 9.82 4.62 -2.03
CA ARG A 612 11.20 4.85 -2.47
C ARG A 612 12.04 3.57 -2.59
N ALA A 613 11.61 2.46 -1.99
CA ALA A 613 12.25 1.16 -2.10
C ALA A 613 11.94 0.45 -3.42
N ARG A 614 10.73 0.60 -3.98
CA ARG A 614 10.25 -0.12 -5.19
C ARG A 614 11.27 -0.15 -6.36
N PRO A 615 11.99 0.95 -6.68
CA PRO A 615 12.97 0.93 -7.76
C PRO A 615 14.20 0.06 -7.49
N LEU A 616 14.59 -0.08 -6.22
CA LEU A 616 15.73 -0.88 -5.77
C LEU A 616 15.37 -2.37 -5.64
N GLU A 617 14.08 -2.66 -5.57
CA GLU A 617 13.50 -3.99 -5.48
C GLU A 617 13.32 -4.68 -6.84
N HIS A 618 13.66 -4.07 -7.97
CA HIS A 618 13.40 -4.64 -9.29
C HIS A 618 14.32 -5.85 -9.63
N PRO A 619 13.87 -6.89 -10.37
CA PRO A 619 14.65 -8.12 -10.66
C PRO A 619 16.02 -7.93 -11.33
N VAL A 620 16.29 -6.76 -11.89
CA VAL A 620 17.57 -6.41 -12.54
C VAL A 620 18.60 -5.89 -11.52
N ALA A 621 18.19 -5.55 -10.29
CA ALA A 621 19.12 -5.21 -9.22
C ALA A 621 19.89 -6.45 -8.75
N ARG A 622 21.17 -6.28 -8.38
CA ARG A 622 22.02 -7.39 -7.89
C ARG A 622 21.32 -8.11 -6.74
N ARG A 623 21.22 -9.45 -6.80
CA ARG A 623 20.55 -10.31 -5.79
C ARG A 623 20.84 -9.93 -4.32
N PRO A 624 22.10 -9.68 -3.89
CA PRO A 624 22.37 -9.29 -2.50
C PRO A 624 21.75 -7.93 -2.13
N LEU A 625 21.74 -6.97 -3.07
CA LEU A 625 21.12 -5.66 -2.86
C LEU A 625 19.60 -5.79 -2.67
N ARG A 626 18.93 -6.64 -3.46
CA ARG A 626 17.48 -6.87 -3.35
C ARG A 626 17.09 -7.50 -2.01
N ARG A 627 17.85 -8.50 -1.55
CA ARG A 627 17.61 -9.14 -0.24
C ARG A 627 17.78 -8.15 0.91
N GLY A 628 18.83 -7.32 0.85
CA GLY A 628 19.05 -6.26 1.84
C GLY A 628 17.90 -5.26 1.89
N VAL A 629 17.46 -4.72 0.74
CA VAL A 629 16.35 -3.75 0.69
C VAL A 629 15.05 -4.35 1.22
N HIS A 630 14.65 -5.54 0.75
CA HIS A 630 13.45 -6.21 1.25
C HIS A 630 13.50 -6.45 2.75
N HIS A 631 14.65 -6.87 3.27
CA HIS A 631 14.82 -7.13 4.69
C HIS A 631 14.72 -5.81 5.50
N THR A 632 15.43 -4.76 5.11
CA THR A 632 15.36 -3.43 5.75
C THR A 632 13.93 -2.89 5.74
N VAL A 633 13.22 -2.95 4.61
CA VAL A 633 11.82 -2.48 4.51
C VAL A 633 10.89 -3.29 5.43
N ARG A 634 11.11 -4.60 5.56
CA ARG A 634 10.34 -5.46 6.48
C ARG A 634 10.59 -5.07 7.95
N VAL A 635 11.83 -4.85 8.35
CA VAL A 635 12.15 -4.44 9.73
C VAL A 635 11.56 -3.08 10.05
N ILE A 636 11.64 -2.12 9.12
CA ILE A 636 11.02 -0.78 9.29
C ILE A 636 9.49 -0.89 9.38
N GLY A 637 8.86 -1.73 8.57
CA GLY A 637 7.43 -2.02 8.70
C GLY A 637 7.06 -2.70 10.03
N ALA A 638 7.96 -3.50 10.61
CA ALA A 638 7.74 -4.08 11.94
C ALA A 638 7.91 -3.04 13.06
N LEU A 639 8.88 -2.12 12.95
CA LEU A 639 9.04 -1.00 13.88
C LEU A 639 7.80 -0.11 13.91
N ASP A 640 7.26 0.25 12.75
CA ASP A 640 5.98 0.95 12.60
C ASP A 640 4.83 0.25 13.35
N HIS A 641 4.66 -1.04 13.12
CA HIS A 641 3.64 -1.85 13.82
C HIS A 641 3.79 -1.81 15.35
N TYR A 642 4.99 -2.06 15.89
CA TYR A 642 5.20 -2.07 17.35
C TYR A 642 5.08 -0.67 17.97
N THR A 643 5.44 0.37 17.21
CA THR A 643 5.32 1.77 17.64
C THR A 643 3.86 2.18 17.74
N ARG A 644 3.00 1.82 16.77
CA ARG A 644 1.54 2.00 16.85
C ARG A 644 0.92 1.27 18.03
N LEU A 645 1.33 0.02 18.27
CA LEU A 645 0.83 -0.74 19.42
C LEU A 645 1.23 -0.09 20.75
N LEU A 646 2.45 0.43 20.85
CA LEU A 646 2.91 1.15 22.04
C LEU A 646 2.10 2.44 22.24
N ALA A 647 1.92 3.24 21.19
CA ALA A 647 1.11 4.45 21.21
C ALA A 647 -0.34 4.18 21.67
N ALA A 648 -0.95 3.11 21.17
CA ALA A 648 -2.30 2.71 21.58
C ALA A 648 -2.38 2.29 23.06
N GLN A 649 -1.35 1.62 23.60
CA GLN A 649 -1.30 1.32 25.03
C GLN A 649 -1.03 2.57 25.87
N ALA A 650 -0.15 3.45 25.39
CA ALA A 650 0.23 4.69 26.05
C ALA A 650 -0.91 5.71 26.14
N ALA A 651 -1.76 5.83 25.13
CA ALA A 651 -2.88 6.76 25.10
C ALA A 651 -3.86 6.59 26.27
N VAL A 652 -3.94 5.37 26.81
CA VAL A 652 -4.85 4.99 27.91
C VAL A 652 -4.11 4.76 29.23
N ALA A 653 -2.77 4.71 29.21
CA ALA A 653 -1.96 4.49 30.41
C ALA A 653 -1.72 5.80 31.17
N HIS A 654 -1.75 5.73 32.51
CA HIS A 654 -1.37 6.83 33.38
C HIS A 654 -0.70 6.30 34.64
N VAL A 655 0.63 6.13 34.58
CA VAL A 655 1.42 5.50 35.65
C VAL A 655 2.72 6.28 35.89
N PRO A 656 2.66 7.41 36.62
CA PRO A 656 3.84 8.22 36.91
C PRO A 656 4.93 7.47 37.69
N GLU A 657 4.54 6.52 38.53
CA GLU A 657 5.44 5.71 39.38
C GLU A 657 6.37 4.79 38.57
N TRP A 658 6.09 4.55 37.29
CA TRP A 658 6.90 3.69 36.41
C TRP A 658 8.08 4.42 35.75
N ALA A 659 8.16 5.74 35.93
CA ALA A 659 9.23 6.59 35.39
C ALA A 659 10.68 6.12 35.69
N PRO A 660 11.07 5.74 36.93
CA PRO A 660 12.48 5.47 37.26
C PRO A 660 13.07 4.26 36.52
N THR A 661 12.24 3.35 36.02
CA THR A 661 12.69 2.17 35.25
C THR A 661 12.36 2.30 33.76
N LEU A 662 11.24 2.95 33.41
CA LEU A 662 10.85 3.14 32.01
C LEU A 662 11.67 4.21 31.29
N ASP A 663 12.02 5.33 31.94
CA ASP A 663 12.77 6.42 31.27
C ASP A 663 14.15 5.94 30.80
N PRO A 664 15.00 5.29 31.64
CA PRO A 664 16.30 4.83 31.20
C PRO A 664 16.23 3.78 30.08
N ALA A 665 15.23 2.89 30.14
CA ALA A 665 14.98 1.91 29.10
C ALA A 665 14.60 2.59 27.78
N THR A 666 13.69 3.58 27.84
CA THR A 666 13.21 4.31 26.66
C THR A 666 14.32 5.13 26.03
N GLU A 667 15.11 5.86 26.82
CA GLU A 667 16.26 6.64 26.34
C GLU A 667 17.28 5.76 25.63
N ARG A 668 17.55 4.56 26.16
CA ARG A 668 18.45 3.59 25.52
C ARG A 668 17.91 3.08 24.19
N VAL A 669 16.63 2.70 24.12
CA VAL A 669 16.01 2.24 22.88
C VAL A 669 15.99 3.35 21.82
N ARG A 670 15.69 4.58 22.22
CA ARG A 670 15.78 5.77 21.35
C ARG A 670 17.19 5.99 20.81
N ALA A 671 18.21 5.88 21.67
CA ALA A 671 19.60 5.94 21.24
C ALA A 671 19.98 4.83 20.24
N ASN A 672 19.44 3.62 20.40
CA ASN A 672 19.62 2.51 19.45
C ASN A 672 18.94 2.76 18.11
N VAL A 673 17.73 3.35 18.11
CA VAL A 673 17.02 3.77 16.89
C VAL A 673 17.81 4.86 16.15
N ASP A 674 18.39 5.83 16.87
CA ASP A 674 19.25 6.85 16.27
C ASP A 674 20.57 6.27 15.74
N GLY A 675 21.19 5.33 16.47
CA GLY A 675 22.37 4.60 16.00
C GLY A 675 22.09 3.83 14.70
N LEU A 676 20.96 3.12 14.63
CA LEU A 676 20.50 2.45 13.41
C LEU A 676 20.29 3.44 12.26
N ARG A 677 19.72 4.62 12.54
CA ARG A 677 19.53 5.69 11.55
C ARG A 677 20.87 6.12 10.94
N ARG A 678 21.91 6.26 11.76
CA ARG A 678 23.28 6.64 11.31
C ARG A 678 23.95 5.52 10.52
N ILE A 679 23.83 4.26 10.94
CA ILE A 679 24.30 3.08 10.17
C ILE A 679 23.68 3.05 8.76
N LEU A 680 22.37 3.26 8.68
CA LEU A 680 21.64 3.23 7.42
C LEU A 680 22.00 4.42 6.51
N ALA A 681 22.26 5.59 7.10
CA ALA A 681 22.78 6.74 6.38
C ALA A 681 24.17 6.48 5.77
N ASP A 682 25.06 5.80 6.48
CA ASP A 682 26.40 5.44 6.00
C ASP A 682 26.38 4.34 4.92
N GLY A 683 25.48 3.37 5.07
CA GLY A 683 25.31 2.24 4.16
C GLY A 683 24.64 2.62 2.83
N TRP A 684 23.64 3.51 2.87
CA TRP A 684 22.83 3.88 1.69
C TRP A 684 23.08 5.30 1.19
N GLY A 685 23.69 6.18 1.98
CA GLY A 685 24.00 7.56 1.65
C GLY A 685 25.31 7.76 0.85
N PRO A 686 25.66 9.00 0.51
CA PRO A 686 26.88 9.32 -0.24
C PRO A 686 28.13 9.02 0.59
N ALA A 687 29.16 8.45 -0.05
CA ALA A 687 30.42 8.10 0.62
C ALA A 687 31.10 9.29 1.34
N ALA A 688 30.87 10.52 0.87
CA ALA A 688 31.40 11.75 1.48
C ALA A 688 30.72 12.15 2.80
N ARG A 689 29.57 11.55 3.15
CA ARG A 689 28.82 11.82 4.40
C ARG A 689 28.93 10.70 5.42
N ARG A 690 29.86 9.75 5.22
CA ARG A 690 30.02 8.62 6.14
C ARG A 690 30.66 9.07 7.44
N GLU A 691 30.03 8.73 8.56
CA GLU A 691 30.60 8.94 9.90
C GLU A 691 31.72 7.95 10.18
N HIS A 692 31.56 6.67 9.77
CA HIS A 692 32.55 5.63 10.00
C HIS A 692 32.99 4.90 8.71
N PRO A 693 34.21 4.32 8.69
CA PRO A 693 34.68 3.49 7.58
C PRO A 693 33.90 2.16 7.47
N ALA A 694 33.98 1.52 6.30
CA ALA A 694 33.31 0.23 6.08
C ALA A 694 33.87 -0.83 7.05
N GLY A 695 32.97 -1.54 7.76
CA GLY A 695 33.33 -2.56 8.76
C GLY A 695 33.29 -2.09 10.22
N ALA A 696 32.79 -0.88 10.49
CA ALA A 696 32.52 -0.40 11.84
C ALA A 696 31.45 -1.27 12.54
N CYS A 697 31.63 -1.50 13.84
CA CYS A 697 30.73 -2.30 14.64
C CYS A 697 29.51 -1.46 15.08
N PRO A 698 28.35 -2.08 15.41
CA PRO A 698 27.18 -1.34 15.88
C PRO A 698 27.47 -0.45 17.11
N ALA A 699 28.41 -0.86 17.95
CA ALA A 699 28.85 -0.11 19.13
C ALA A 699 29.51 1.24 18.78
N ASP A 700 30.17 1.35 17.62
CA ASP A 700 30.78 2.62 17.16
C ASP A 700 29.69 3.68 16.89
N TYR A 701 28.50 3.21 16.48
CA TYR A 701 27.31 4.04 16.32
C TYR A 701 26.51 4.18 17.62
N GLY A 702 27.02 3.73 18.76
CA GLY A 702 26.33 3.79 20.06
C GLY A 702 25.18 2.79 20.22
N VAL A 703 25.05 1.80 19.33
CA VAL A 703 24.02 0.76 19.42
C VAL A 703 24.45 -0.31 20.42
N VAL A 704 23.74 -0.40 21.55
CA VAL A 704 24.01 -1.35 22.64
C VAL A 704 22.68 -1.88 23.17
N SER A 705 22.57 -3.20 23.37
CA SER A 705 21.33 -3.85 23.86
C SER A 705 20.73 -3.12 25.07
N ALA A 706 19.44 -2.84 25.05
CA ALA A 706 18.71 -2.25 26.19
C ALA A 706 18.16 -3.30 27.16
N GLU A 707 18.49 -4.58 26.95
CA GLU A 707 17.86 -5.73 27.61
C GLU A 707 17.82 -5.63 29.14
N ASP A 708 18.93 -5.28 29.79
CA ASP A 708 18.98 -5.15 31.26
C ASP A 708 18.06 -4.05 31.80
N LEU A 709 17.94 -2.94 31.07
CA LEU A 709 17.09 -1.80 31.46
C LEU A 709 15.61 -2.12 31.23
N VAL A 710 15.31 -2.82 30.14
CA VAL A 710 13.94 -3.26 29.82
C VAL A 710 13.49 -4.37 30.78
N ASP A 711 14.38 -5.29 31.16
CA ASP A 711 14.10 -6.33 32.15
C ASP A 711 13.83 -5.72 33.54
N ALA A 712 14.54 -4.65 33.92
CA ALA A 712 14.24 -3.89 35.13
C ALA A 712 12.84 -3.24 35.08
N ALA A 713 12.46 -2.64 33.95
CA ALA A 713 11.13 -2.07 33.74
C ALA A 713 10.01 -3.13 33.73
N GLU A 714 10.27 -4.32 33.18
CA GLU A 714 9.35 -5.47 33.20
C GLU A 714 9.19 -6.04 34.62
N ALA A 715 10.26 -6.11 35.40
CA ALA A 715 10.24 -6.58 36.79
C ALA A 715 9.43 -5.64 37.69
N GLU A 716 9.62 -4.32 37.58
CA GLU A 716 8.85 -3.29 38.27
C GLU A 716 7.36 -3.37 37.91
N ALA A 717 7.06 -3.47 36.60
CA ALA A 717 5.69 -3.67 36.10
C ALA A 717 5.04 -4.96 36.62
N SER A 718 5.84 -5.98 36.94
CA SER A 718 5.38 -7.23 37.54
C SER A 718 5.16 -7.14 39.06
N ALA A 719 5.91 -6.29 39.76
CA ALA A 719 5.99 -6.23 41.22
C ALA A 719 4.99 -5.27 41.89
N ALA A 720 4.40 -4.32 41.16
CA ALA A 720 3.53 -3.25 41.66
C ALA A 720 2.19 -3.69 42.32
N THR A 721 2.03 -4.95 42.73
CA THR A 721 0.87 -5.46 43.49
C THR A 721 1.18 -5.63 45.00
N SER A 722 2.44 -5.62 45.44
CA SER A 722 2.79 -6.03 46.82
C SER A 722 2.99 -4.90 47.86
N ALA A 723 2.95 -3.62 47.49
CA ALA A 723 3.33 -2.54 48.42
C ALA A 723 2.18 -1.89 49.22
N ALA A 724 0.91 -2.26 49.00
CA ALA A 724 -0.24 -1.60 49.65
C ALA A 724 -0.89 -2.38 50.80
N GLY A 725 -0.20 -3.34 51.44
CA GLY A 725 -0.80 -4.15 52.51
C GLY A 725 0.17 -4.54 53.61
N ILE A 726 -0.13 -4.03 54.82
CA ILE A 726 0.32 -4.46 56.16
C ILE A 726 1.61 -3.80 56.67
N THR A 727 1.45 -2.60 57.26
CA THR A 727 2.25 -2.18 58.43
C THR A 727 1.33 -1.49 59.45
N GLY A 728 0.93 -2.24 60.49
CA GLY A 728 0.23 -1.71 61.67
C GLY A 728 -0.03 -2.84 62.70
N PRO A 729 0.29 -2.66 64.00
CA PRO A 729 0.16 -3.73 65.00
C PRO A 729 -1.23 -3.74 65.67
N THR A 730 -1.59 -4.89 66.28
CA THR A 730 -2.76 -5.15 67.17
C THR A 730 -4.13 -5.11 66.48
N ASP A 731 -5.13 -5.95 66.72
CA ASP A 731 -5.51 -6.73 67.90
C ASP A 731 -6.44 -7.89 67.48
N THR A 732 -6.36 -9.02 68.17
CA THR A 732 -7.20 -10.21 67.96
C THR A 732 -8.56 -10.06 68.66
N ALA A 733 -9.57 -9.54 67.97
CA ALA A 733 -10.99 -9.83 68.26
C ALA A 733 -11.92 -9.29 67.15
N GLY A 734 -12.65 -10.19 66.48
CA GLY A 734 -13.84 -9.86 65.70
C GLY A 734 -13.60 -9.21 64.32
N TRP A 735 -13.20 -9.99 63.32
CA TRP A 735 -13.32 -9.58 61.91
C TRP A 735 -14.53 -10.27 61.27
N ILE A 736 -15.66 -9.58 61.23
CA ILE A 736 -16.77 -9.93 60.34
C ILE A 736 -16.43 -9.32 58.98
N ALA A 737 -16.28 -10.16 57.95
CA ALA A 737 -16.10 -9.68 56.58
C ALA A 737 -17.31 -8.81 56.16
N PRO A 738 -17.11 -7.63 55.55
CA PRO A 738 -18.22 -6.81 55.07
C PRO A 738 -18.99 -7.58 53.99
N ALA A 739 -20.31 -7.58 54.07
CA ALA A 739 -21.20 -8.32 53.16
C ALA A 739 -21.33 -7.67 51.76
N ASP A 740 -20.64 -6.56 51.48
CA ASP A 740 -20.71 -5.84 50.20
C ASP A 740 -19.43 -6.08 49.36
N PRO A 741 -19.52 -6.76 48.19
CA PRO A 741 -18.40 -6.99 47.29
C PRO A 741 -17.71 -5.71 46.79
N ARG A 742 -18.43 -4.58 46.73
CA ARG A 742 -17.92 -3.33 46.16
C ARG A 742 -16.90 -2.63 47.05
N ILE A 743 -16.99 -2.84 48.37
CA ILE A 743 -16.02 -2.30 49.34
C ILE A 743 -14.74 -3.15 49.35
N ARG A 744 -14.84 -4.43 48.99
CA ARG A 744 -13.70 -5.35 48.87
C ARG A 744 -12.81 -5.00 47.68
N ASP A 745 -13.40 -4.56 46.58
CA ASP A 745 -12.68 -4.13 45.37
C ASP A 745 -12.07 -2.72 45.49
N ALA A 746 -12.64 -1.86 46.33
CA ALA A 746 -12.11 -0.51 46.57
C ALA A 746 -10.81 -0.49 47.42
N ALA A 747 -10.56 -1.55 48.21
CA ALA A 747 -9.36 -1.68 49.03
C ALA A 747 -8.12 -2.19 48.24
N ALA A 748 -8.28 -2.58 46.97
CA ALA A 748 -7.21 -3.02 46.07
C ALA A 748 -6.93 -1.93 45.01
N GLY A 749 -6.12 -0.93 45.37
CA GLY A 749 -5.97 0.35 44.67
C GLY A 749 -5.27 0.39 43.29
N ALA A 750 -5.50 -0.54 42.37
CA ALA A 750 -5.24 -0.32 40.93
C ALA A 750 -6.14 -1.24 40.06
N PRO A 751 -6.77 -0.74 38.98
CA PRO A 751 -7.61 -1.59 38.14
C PRO A 751 -6.74 -2.71 37.49
N PRO A 752 -7.24 -3.96 37.43
CA PRO A 752 -6.47 -5.13 36.98
C PRO A 752 -5.91 -5.02 35.54
N GLY A 753 -6.37 -4.06 34.74
CA GLY A 753 -5.86 -3.77 33.40
C GLY A 753 -4.50 -3.06 33.36
N ASP A 754 -4.12 -2.32 34.41
CA ASP A 754 -2.93 -1.45 34.34
C ASP A 754 -1.61 -2.23 34.44
N ARG A 755 -1.58 -3.33 35.20
CA ARG A 755 -0.43 -4.24 35.27
C ARG A 755 -0.14 -4.88 33.91
N LEU A 756 -1.18 -5.38 33.24
CA LEU A 756 -1.07 -6.00 31.93
C LEU A 756 -0.66 -4.98 30.86
N ARG A 757 -1.11 -3.73 30.98
CA ARG A 757 -0.73 -2.62 30.08
C ARG A 757 0.72 -2.20 30.26
N ARG A 758 1.22 -2.07 31.50
CA ARG A 758 2.65 -1.78 31.79
C ARG A 758 3.56 -2.89 31.23
N LEU A 759 3.21 -4.15 31.46
CA LEU A 759 3.93 -5.30 30.90
C LEU A 759 3.88 -5.34 29.37
N ALA A 760 2.74 -4.98 28.77
CA ALA A 760 2.62 -4.89 27.33
C ALA A 760 3.52 -3.76 26.77
N ALA A 761 3.54 -2.59 27.38
CA ALA A 761 4.37 -1.46 26.97
C ALA A 761 5.88 -1.78 27.07
N ALA A 762 6.33 -2.38 28.19
CA ALA A 762 7.72 -2.80 28.38
C ALA A 762 8.16 -3.82 27.31
N ARG A 763 7.31 -4.82 27.02
CA ARG A 763 7.59 -5.83 26.00
C ARG A 763 7.57 -5.27 24.57
N LEU A 764 6.72 -4.28 24.31
CA LEU A 764 6.70 -3.58 23.02
C LEU A 764 7.99 -2.77 22.82
N LEU A 765 8.45 -2.09 23.88
CA LEU A 765 9.73 -1.39 23.90
C LEU A 765 10.90 -2.38 23.67
N ARG A 766 10.87 -3.56 24.30
CA ARG A 766 11.83 -4.67 24.03
C ARG A 766 11.86 -5.07 22.56
N ARG A 767 10.69 -5.16 21.91
CA ARG A 767 10.61 -5.56 20.49
C ARG A 767 11.17 -4.49 19.56
N VAL A 768 10.93 -3.23 19.86
CA VAL A 768 11.55 -2.11 19.12
C VAL A 768 13.07 -2.17 19.26
N ASP A 769 13.60 -2.39 20.46
CA ASP A 769 15.03 -2.54 20.71
C ASP A 769 15.65 -3.69 19.93
N GLN A 770 15.07 -4.90 20.03
CA GLN A 770 15.58 -6.10 19.37
C GLN A 770 15.61 -5.95 17.85
N LEU A 771 14.60 -5.31 17.26
CA LEU A 771 14.57 -5.04 15.82
C LEU A 771 15.65 -4.04 15.40
N ALA A 772 15.84 -2.97 16.19
CA ALA A 772 16.82 -1.95 15.89
C ALA A 772 18.26 -2.50 15.99
N VAL A 773 18.56 -3.18 17.10
CA VAL A 773 19.88 -3.79 17.37
C VAL A 773 20.17 -4.95 16.41
N GLY A 774 19.17 -5.80 16.13
CA GLY A 774 19.32 -6.93 15.22
C GLY A 774 19.67 -6.47 13.80
N LEU A 775 18.92 -5.50 13.26
CA LEU A 775 19.20 -4.95 11.94
C LEU A 775 20.55 -4.23 11.90
N ALA A 776 20.94 -3.51 12.96
CA ALA A 776 22.25 -2.85 13.04
C ALA A 776 23.41 -3.86 12.96
N ARG A 777 23.32 -4.99 13.69
CA ARG A 777 24.33 -6.07 13.64
C ARG A 777 24.45 -6.69 12.25
N GLU A 778 23.32 -7.01 11.63
CA GLU A 778 23.31 -7.61 10.30
C GLU A 778 23.90 -6.69 9.22
N LEU A 779 23.69 -5.36 9.34
CA LEU A 779 24.21 -4.37 8.40
C LEU A 779 25.73 -4.13 8.54
N CYS A 780 26.25 -4.22 9.77
CA CYS A 780 27.69 -4.09 10.05
C CYS A 780 28.48 -5.39 9.80
N GLY A 781 27.81 -6.54 9.78
CA GLY A 781 28.40 -7.88 9.64
C GLY A 781 28.90 -8.41 10.99
N ASP A 782 28.54 -9.64 11.35
CA ASP A 782 28.95 -10.26 12.61
C ASP A 782 30.48 -10.46 12.68
N PRO A 783 31.18 -9.95 13.71
CA PRO A 783 32.46 -10.52 14.09
C PRO A 783 32.22 -11.88 14.76
N PRO A 784 33.05 -12.90 14.51
CA PRO A 784 32.87 -14.21 15.13
C PRO A 784 32.98 -14.09 16.65
N GLU A 785 31.95 -14.57 17.35
CA GLU A 785 31.92 -14.67 18.82
C GLU A 785 33.19 -15.40 19.30
N ARG A 786 34.09 -14.68 19.98
CA ARG A 786 35.08 -15.33 20.84
C ARG A 786 34.36 -15.87 22.06
N THR A 787 33.84 -17.09 21.95
CA THR A 787 33.42 -17.89 23.10
C THR A 787 34.61 -18.03 24.06
N SER A 788 34.53 -17.39 25.21
CA SER A 788 35.39 -17.62 26.36
C SER A 788 35.13 -19.02 26.92
N ARG A 789 35.75 -20.04 26.31
CA ARG A 789 35.96 -21.34 26.97
C ARG A 789 37.14 -21.21 27.93
N SER A 790 36.86 -20.81 29.16
CA SER A 790 37.72 -21.11 30.31
C SER A 790 37.62 -22.61 30.61
N GLY A 791 38.72 -23.35 30.44
CA GLY A 791 38.75 -24.78 30.74
C GLY A 791 39.99 -25.51 30.22
N THR A 792 41.08 -25.43 30.98
CA THR A 792 42.06 -26.51 31.26
C THR A 792 42.66 -27.32 30.10
N ALA A 793 43.91 -26.99 29.73
CA ALA A 793 45.04 -27.89 29.44
C ALA A 793 46.28 -26.97 29.34
N GLY A 794 47.36 -27.15 30.10
CA GLY A 794 48.22 -28.34 30.11
C GLY A 794 49.49 -28.00 29.33
N SER A 795 50.63 -28.00 30.02
CA SER A 795 51.97 -27.60 29.56
C SER A 795 52.42 -28.16 28.21
N ALA A 796 53.11 -27.35 27.40
CA ALA A 796 54.38 -27.70 26.76
C ALA A 796 55.01 -26.50 26.02
N ASP A 797 56.21 -26.15 26.48
CA ASP A 797 57.39 -25.77 25.71
C ASP A 797 57.36 -24.50 24.82
N GLN A 798 57.89 -23.40 25.39
CA GLN A 798 58.43 -22.28 24.63
C GLN A 798 59.96 -22.30 24.76
N SER A 799 60.64 -22.46 23.63
CA SER A 799 61.97 -21.91 23.42
C SER A 799 62.07 -21.25 22.04
N PRO A 800 62.84 -20.16 21.91
CA PRO A 800 62.59 -19.13 20.93
C PRO A 800 63.53 -19.24 19.72
N ARG A 801 63.03 -18.94 18.52
CA ARG A 801 63.89 -18.60 17.38
C ARG A 801 63.69 -17.15 16.97
N THR A 802 64.61 -16.34 17.48
CA THR A 802 65.10 -15.08 16.92
C THR A 802 65.37 -15.18 15.42
N ALA A 803 64.94 -14.16 14.65
CA ALA A 803 65.81 -13.38 13.75
C ALA A 803 64.94 -12.51 12.83
N THR A 804 64.78 -11.26 13.24
CA THR A 804 64.64 -10.12 12.33
C THR A 804 65.93 -9.91 11.55
N GLY A 805 65.82 -9.44 10.30
CA GLY A 805 66.84 -8.59 9.70
C GLY A 805 67.24 -8.96 8.27
N GLY A 806 66.86 -8.11 7.32
CA GLY A 806 67.52 -8.02 6.01
C GLY A 806 66.62 -7.47 4.91
N PRO A 807 66.69 -6.18 4.59
CA PRO A 807 66.05 -5.61 3.39
C PRO A 807 67.01 -5.68 2.20
N SER A 808 66.47 -5.87 1.01
CA SER A 808 67.19 -5.62 -0.24
C SER A 808 66.21 -5.17 -1.31
N ASP A 809 66.40 -3.92 -1.73
CA ASP A 809 66.01 -3.38 -3.04
C ASP A 809 66.36 -4.35 -4.16
N ASP A 810 65.51 -4.51 -5.18
CA ASP A 810 65.84 -4.07 -6.54
C ASP A 810 64.72 -4.38 -7.57
N VAL A 811 64.52 -3.38 -8.44
CA VAL A 811 64.38 -3.48 -9.91
C VAL A 811 63.10 -4.08 -10.54
N ARG A 812 62.40 -3.17 -11.23
CA ARG A 812 61.74 -3.26 -12.56
C ARG A 812 61.17 -4.61 -13.01
N THR A 813 59.86 -4.63 -13.27
CA THR A 813 59.29 -4.44 -14.62
C THR A 813 57.79 -4.20 -14.56
#